data_AF-K3W7Y8-F1
#
_entry.id   AF-K3W7Y8-F1
#
_cell.length_a   1.000
_cell.length_b   1.000
_cell.length_c   1.000
_cell.angle_alpha   90.00
_cell.angle_beta   90.00
_cell.angle_gamma   90.00
#
_symmetry.space_group_name_H-M   'P 1'
#
loop_
_entity.id
_entity.type
_entity.pdbx_description
1 polymer ?
#
loop_
_entity_poly.entity_id
_entity_poly.type
_entity_poly.pdbx_seq_one_letter_code
_entity_poly.pdbx_strand_id
1 'polypeptide(L)'
;MWKASWRSSARCIAASAKKAAARGSNANALRLAAQQQPASRARNPLLQTHGFATLRTAETTPTPQQIAGVFGVVTAAGIAYYLVVHTGQRNEQEKQLKQWEIEQEKQLSARLAAELIAAEAKHNTGDWKSTLERVVPAIVSLKLNSPKFFDTESPGNGSATGFVVDAEKGIILTNRHVVGPGPIDAEAVFQNNEEVRIIPIYRDPVHDFGFFQYNPADVKHISVPSLSLRPEKACVGTDIRVVGNDAAEKLAIASGTLARLDRDAPMYGYNNYNDFNTFYFQASSGTTGGSSGSPVLNHEGEAIALNAGGKIGTSASFYLPLDRVKRALELIQQGREVQRGTIQTVFQYKPFDEVRRLGVNPDTEALVRSTYPLETGMLTVSETIPNGPSNKKLLPGDVLVRVNDELITRFVPLEAIIDEHVGESIDVQIERSGELLSFAIDVQDLHAITPSRFMEIGGAVINPLSYQQARNHAMSPGAPYVADPGYFLQRSRIGRGAIIHSVNGVKTPDFDSLKNFFITCPDGERVVVKFSNLTDKSEKMEVVHIDRRWFPFCECTRDDMLGTWHCENLDVKVVSAESESDSNAKKNGSKAIGSTTTLPGKNKVEAKLARSLVTVDFDRPFSVNSLSTSNYRGTGLVIDATKGLVVVDRNTVTDNLGDAMVTFASTIMVPAQVVFVHPVHNFAIVQYDPKLIGSTPIESCKISQTKLKPSEPVWLVGLMSSVGRSGHSDLVSRETIVSGIKWIGLPMPNPPRYQEHNLEMVALQDIVGTEGGVVCSPDGEVEAFWASFSFQQQRGGQKVESQFNRGIPIDIIMESAAPLMEGKSPELWDLGVDFEHISLAKGRELGLEQSLAESLEKDAPDRRTILSVSRRWGGTEAAKVLKNGDILVAVDGKIVTSFREVEKCTQKPEVQLTIVRDGQEMKVDVKTLFMERTEINRIVFWQGLLLQAPPLSVSAQRSISLEDGIYVSCRYSGSPAARYGPPPTSRIQEIDGVKITSIDDFLEVVKAKSANDSVRIKYTDLSGKDRLSTLKLEPKYWPTNELVHENGEWHRRSI
;
A
#
# COMPACT_ATOMS: atom_id res chain seq x y z
N MET A 1 -10.94 -56.96 36.92
CA MET A 1 -10.29 -58.28 37.12
C MET A 1 -10.32 -59.00 35.79
N TRP A 2 -9.26 -59.64 35.35
CA TRP A 2 -8.02 -59.98 36.06
C TRP A 2 -6.91 -58.96 35.77
N LYS A 3 -6.02 -58.50 36.65
CA LYS A 3 -5.61 -58.69 38.07
C LYS A 3 -4.71 -57.43 38.35
N ALA A 4 -4.51 -56.82 39.52
CA ALA A 4 -4.88 -57.05 40.92
C ALA A 4 -4.66 -55.73 41.74
N SER A 5 -5.47 -55.55 42.80
CA SER A 5 -5.27 -54.92 44.14
C SER A 5 -4.01 -54.07 44.43
N TRP A 6 -3.97 -53.00 45.26
CA TRP A 6 -4.70 -52.61 46.49
C TRP A 6 -4.23 -51.20 46.95
N ARG A 7 -5.11 -50.41 47.63
CA ARG A 7 -4.88 -49.42 48.74
C ARG A 7 -3.82 -48.30 48.57
N SER A 8 -3.85 -47.13 49.19
CA SER A 8 -4.80 -46.26 49.91
C SER A 8 -4.00 -45.00 50.32
N SER A 9 -4.60 -43.82 50.18
CA SER A 9 -4.52 -42.67 51.11
C SER A 9 -3.17 -42.02 51.55
N ALA A 10 -3.10 -40.73 51.22
CA ALA A 10 -2.85 -39.58 52.12
C ALA A 10 -1.42 -39.15 52.55
N ARG A 11 -1.16 -37.88 52.19
CA ARG A 11 -0.62 -36.75 53.00
C ARG A 11 0.84 -36.72 53.50
N CYS A 12 1.46 -35.58 53.14
CA CYS A 12 2.18 -34.62 54.01
C CYS A 12 3.72 -34.65 54.12
N ILE A 13 4.29 -33.49 53.74
CA ILE A 13 5.24 -32.62 54.48
C ILE A 13 6.75 -32.64 54.11
N ALA A 14 7.18 -31.44 53.66
CA ALA A 14 8.45 -30.69 53.90
C ALA A 14 9.80 -31.26 53.41
N ALA A 15 10.86 -30.47 53.19
CA ALA A 15 11.11 -29.05 52.92
C ALA A 15 12.65 -28.90 52.76
N SER A 16 13.09 -27.81 52.11
CA SER A 16 14.38 -27.11 52.29
C SER A 16 15.68 -27.79 51.79
N ALA A 17 16.74 -27.10 51.36
CA ALA A 17 17.02 -25.69 51.03
C ALA A 17 18.51 -25.55 50.62
N LYS A 18 18.88 -24.34 50.15
CA LYS A 18 20.20 -23.64 50.20
C LYS A 18 21.17 -23.85 49.01
N LYS A 19 21.42 -22.78 48.22
CA LYS A 19 22.49 -21.73 48.31
C LYS A 19 23.82 -22.23 47.71
N ALA A 20 24.69 -21.48 47.03
CA ALA A 20 24.78 -20.09 46.54
C ALA A 20 26.10 -19.97 45.72
N ALA A 21 26.26 -18.82 45.02
CA ALA A 21 27.52 -18.20 44.54
C ALA A 21 28.22 -18.86 43.31
N ALA A 22 28.54 -18.20 42.18
CA ALA A 22 29.05 -16.86 41.81
C ALA A 22 30.55 -16.90 41.40
N ARG A 23 30.90 -16.03 40.43
CA ARG A 23 32.22 -15.70 39.81
C ARG A 23 32.55 -16.53 38.55
N GLY A 24 33.04 -15.99 37.43
CA GLY A 24 33.63 -14.68 37.12
C GLY A 24 35.02 -14.87 36.48
N SER A 25 35.08 -14.74 35.14
CA SER A 25 36.23 -14.42 34.25
C SER A 25 37.62 -15.06 34.46
N ASN A 26 38.15 -15.78 33.45
CA ASN A 26 39.17 -15.32 32.46
C ASN A 26 40.03 -16.45 31.85
N ALA A 27 40.44 -16.19 30.59
CA ALA A 27 41.70 -16.55 29.93
C ALA A 27 41.88 -17.89 29.15
N ASN A 28 42.26 -17.72 27.87
CA ASN A 28 43.36 -18.36 27.10
C ASN A 28 43.40 -19.90 26.97
N ALA A 29 43.83 -20.55 25.88
CA ALA A 29 44.43 -20.22 24.59
C ALA A 29 44.56 -21.54 23.80
N LEU A 30 44.88 -21.48 22.49
CA LEU A 30 45.79 -22.38 21.74
C LEU A 30 45.81 -21.87 20.27
N ARG A 31 46.90 -21.25 19.76
CA ARG A 31 48.12 -21.84 19.15
C ARG A 31 47.80 -22.53 17.80
N LEU A 32 48.58 -22.42 16.70
CA LEU A 32 49.88 -21.81 16.39
C LEU A 32 50.10 -21.90 14.85
N ALA A 33 50.96 -21.03 14.32
CA ALA A 33 51.88 -21.22 13.17
C ALA A 33 51.28 -21.21 11.74
N ALA A 34 51.86 -20.58 10.71
CA ALA A 34 53.17 -19.91 10.54
C ALA A 34 53.07 -18.90 9.36
N GLN A 35 53.47 -17.63 9.55
CA GLN A 35 54.73 -16.98 9.11
C GLN A 35 54.78 -16.55 7.62
N GLN A 36 54.65 -15.25 7.30
CA GLN A 36 55.62 -14.12 7.39
C GLN A 36 56.55 -14.05 6.15
N GLN A 37 56.30 -13.13 5.20
CA GLN A 37 56.95 -11.78 5.01
C GLN A 37 58.27 -11.85 4.19
N PRO A 38 58.90 -10.75 3.67
CA PRO A 38 58.49 -9.33 3.52
C PRO A 38 59.03 -8.58 2.23
N ALA A 39 58.72 -7.28 2.16
CA ALA A 39 59.57 -6.13 1.73
C ALA A 39 59.96 -5.83 0.25
N SER A 40 59.39 -4.72 -0.24
CA SER A 40 60.00 -3.49 -0.81
C SER A 40 61.08 -3.47 -1.92
N ARG A 41 60.86 -2.50 -2.85
CA ARG A 41 61.79 -1.65 -3.64
C ARG A 41 62.19 -2.05 -5.08
N ALA A 42 61.57 -1.31 -6.01
CA ALA A 42 62.15 -0.49 -7.10
C ALA A 42 62.94 -1.13 -8.25
N ARG A 43 62.46 -0.91 -9.49
CA ARG A 43 63.16 -0.21 -10.61
C ARG A 43 62.34 -0.24 -11.92
N ASN A 44 62.26 0.91 -12.57
CA ASN A 44 61.88 1.12 -13.98
C ASN A 44 63.04 0.69 -14.92
N PRO A 45 62.81 0.39 -16.23
CA PRO A 45 62.91 1.41 -17.30
C PRO A 45 61.86 1.24 -18.44
N LEU A 46 61.22 2.32 -18.94
CA LEU A 46 61.53 3.16 -20.13
C LEU A 46 61.36 2.52 -21.53
N LEU A 47 60.41 3.09 -22.31
CA LEU A 47 60.54 3.74 -23.64
C LEU A 47 59.14 4.34 -23.97
N GLN A 48 58.92 5.65 -23.87
CA GLN A 48 59.17 6.74 -24.86
C GLN A 48 58.31 6.61 -26.15
N THR A 49 57.65 7.64 -26.74
CA THR A 49 57.62 9.11 -26.57
C THR A 49 56.60 9.77 -27.54
N HIS A 50 56.14 10.99 -27.17
CA HIS A 50 55.76 12.18 -27.99
C HIS A 50 54.47 12.15 -28.83
N GLY A 51 53.70 13.23 -29.03
CA GLY A 51 53.72 14.69 -28.74
C GLY A 51 52.40 15.26 -29.31
N PHE A 52 51.75 16.32 -28.83
CA PHE A 52 52.04 17.77 -28.98
C PHE A 52 50.94 18.49 -28.16
N ALA A 53 51.26 19.37 -27.20
CA ALA A 53 51.57 20.81 -27.32
C ALA A 53 50.34 21.73 -27.41
N THR A 54 50.19 22.53 -26.37
CA THR A 54 49.38 23.75 -26.18
C THR A 54 49.90 24.93 -27.02
N LEU A 55 49.03 25.87 -27.41
CA LEU A 55 49.35 27.31 -27.43
C LEU A 55 48.08 28.20 -27.42
N ARG A 56 48.20 29.26 -26.62
CA ARG A 56 47.28 30.37 -26.26
C ARG A 56 46.81 31.21 -27.45
N THR A 57 45.69 31.93 -27.30
CA THR A 57 45.54 33.41 -27.11
C THR A 57 44.06 33.75 -27.34
N ALA A 58 43.31 34.37 -26.42
CA ALA A 58 43.28 35.76 -25.91
C ALA A 58 41.98 36.45 -26.39
N GLU A 59 41.26 37.07 -25.43
CA GLU A 59 40.42 38.30 -25.58
C GLU A 59 39.21 38.23 -26.54
N THR A 60 38.01 38.79 -26.31
CA THR A 60 37.50 39.90 -25.48
C THR A 60 35.96 39.85 -25.51
N THR A 61 35.30 40.28 -24.44
CA THR A 61 33.89 40.73 -24.42
C THR A 61 33.71 41.97 -25.32
N PRO A 62 32.52 42.27 -25.88
CA PRO A 62 31.55 43.08 -25.13
C PRO A 62 30.04 42.84 -25.45
N THR A 63 29.18 43.18 -24.50
CA THR A 63 27.79 43.70 -24.68
C THR A 63 27.85 45.25 -24.77
N PRO A 64 26.79 46.11 -24.96
CA PRO A 64 25.33 45.92 -25.12
C PRO A 64 24.60 46.89 -26.14
N GLN A 65 23.27 46.70 -26.31
CA GLN A 65 22.17 47.69 -26.51
C GLN A 65 21.98 48.60 -27.78
N GLN A 66 20.73 48.53 -28.29
CA GLN A 66 19.80 49.57 -28.81
C GLN A 66 20.08 50.36 -30.12
N ILE A 67 19.10 50.39 -31.05
CA ILE A 67 18.32 51.57 -31.53
C ILE A 67 17.28 51.13 -32.60
N ALA A 68 16.16 51.85 -32.63
CA ALA A 68 14.90 51.60 -33.32
C ALA A 68 14.77 52.18 -34.75
N GLY A 69 13.80 51.65 -35.53
CA GLY A 69 12.82 52.49 -36.25
C GLY A 69 12.74 52.48 -37.80
N VAL A 70 11.51 52.25 -38.29
CA VAL A 70 10.80 52.89 -39.44
C VAL A 70 10.49 52.07 -40.72
N PHE A 71 9.19 51.69 -40.80
CA PHE A 71 8.19 51.63 -41.91
C PHE A 71 8.51 51.22 -43.37
N GLY A 72 7.61 50.39 -43.94
CA GLY A 72 7.28 50.44 -45.38
C GLY A 72 6.60 49.20 -45.99
N VAL A 73 5.28 49.27 -46.22
CA VAL A 73 4.34 48.27 -46.78
C VAL A 73 4.64 47.80 -48.22
N VAL A 74 4.43 46.50 -48.50
CA VAL A 74 4.03 45.77 -49.77
C VAL A 74 4.56 44.32 -49.61
N THR A 75 3.83 43.20 -49.60
CA THR A 75 2.48 42.81 -50.07
C THR A 75 2.10 41.48 -49.37
N ALA A 76 0.89 41.39 -48.81
CA ALA A 76 0.38 40.23 -48.08
C ALA A 76 0.14 38.97 -48.94
N ALA A 77 0.17 39.06 -50.27
CA ALA A 77 0.00 37.90 -51.15
C ALA A 77 1.27 37.04 -51.27
N GLY A 78 2.46 37.65 -51.17
CA GLY A 78 3.74 36.93 -51.23
C GLY A 78 3.99 36.08 -49.98
N ILE A 79 3.57 36.57 -48.81
CA ILE A 79 3.74 35.86 -47.53
C ILE A 79 2.74 34.71 -47.38
N ALA A 80 1.52 34.85 -47.89
CA ALA A 80 0.55 33.74 -47.89
C ALA A 80 0.96 32.62 -48.85
N TYR A 81 1.44 32.92 -50.07
CA TYR A 81 1.96 31.92 -50.99
C TYR A 81 3.25 31.28 -50.46
N TYR A 82 4.16 32.08 -49.90
CA TYR A 82 5.39 31.58 -49.27
C TYR A 82 5.07 30.70 -48.05
N LEU A 83 4.11 31.08 -47.19
CA LEU A 83 3.70 30.27 -46.04
C LEU A 83 2.95 29.00 -46.45
N VAL A 84 2.09 29.02 -47.49
CA VAL A 84 1.37 27.82 -47.96
C VAL A 84 2.33 26.84 -48.66
N VAL A 85 3.28 27.34 -49.46
CA VAL A 85 4.31 26.50 -50.09
C VAL A 85 5.31 25.98 -49.04
N HIS A 86 5.73 26.80 -48.07
CA HIS A 86 6.61 26.32 -46.99
C HIS A 86 5.91 25.40 -46.00
N THR A 87 4.62 25.59 -45.69
CA THR A 87 3.86 24.68 -44.80
C THR A 87 3.49 23.38 -45.53
N GLY A 88 3.22 23.44 -46.83
CA GLY A 88 3.09 22.26 -47.69
C GLY A 88 4.39 21.45 -47.75
N GLN A 89 5.52 22.10 -48.04
CA GLN A 89 6.84 21.45 -48.06
C GLN A 89 7.28 20.97 -46.67
N ARG A 90 6.92 21.66 -45.58
CA ARG A 90 7.24 21.25 -44.22
C ARG A 90 6.37 20.08 -43.75
N ASN A 91 5.09 20.03 -44.13
CA ASN A 91 4.23 18.86 -43.91
C ASN A 91 4.68 17.66 -44.74
N GLU A 92 5.18 17.89 -45.96
CA GLU A 92 5.67 16.83 -46.84
C GLU A 92 7.04 16.32 -46.38
N GLN A 93 7.91 17.21 -45.88
CA GLN A 93 9.14 16.84 -45.19
C GLN A 93 8.90 16.14 -43.85
N GLU A 94 7.93 16.56 -43.05
CA GLU A 94 7.54 15.86 -41.81
C GLU A 94 6.92 14.49 -42.10
N LYS A 95 6.13 14.36 -43.17
CA LYS A 95 5.65 13.05 -43.65
C LYS A 95 6.80 12.19 -44.13
N GLN A 96 7.75 12.73 -44.90
CA GLN A 96 8.93 12.00 -45.35
C GLN A 96 9.86 11.62 -44.19
N LEU A 97 10.01 12.49 -43.18
CA LEU A 97 10.76 12.18 -41.96
C LEU A 97 10.09 11.06 -41.19
N LYS A 98 8.77 11.12 -40.98
CA LYS A 98 8.02 10.04 -40.32
C LYS A 98 8.09 8.74 -41.11
N GLN A 99 7.97 8.80 -42.44
CA GLN A 99 8.09 7.62 -43.30
C GLN A 99 9.50 7.01 -43.20
N TRP A 100 10.53 7.86 -43.13
CA TRP A 100 11.92 7.46 -42.99
C TRP A 100 12.24 6.92 -41.58
N GLU A 101 11.68 7.51 -40.53
CA GLU A 101 11.76 7.02 -39.14
C GLU A 101 11.08 5.65 -39.01
N ILE A 102 9.87 5.48 -39.58
CA ILE A 102 9.17 4.18 -39.64
C ILE A 102 10.01 3.14 -40.39
N GLU A 103 10.64 3.53 -41.50
CA GLU A 103 11.49 2.62 -42.28
C GLU A 103 12.80 2.28 -41.53
N GLN A 104 13.40 3.23 -40.83
CA GLN A 104 14.57 3.01 -39.96
C GLN A 104 14.23 2.11 -38.77
N GLU A 105 13.07 2.29 -38.12
CA GLU A 105 12.59 1.43 -37.04
C GLU A 105 12.29 0.02 -37.54
N LYS A 106 11.69 -0.11 -38.73
CA LYS A 106 11.43 -1.41 -39.37
C LYS A 106 12.73 -2.13 -39.71
N GLN A 107 13.73 -1.40 -40.22
CA GLN A 107 15.07 -1.94 -40.49
C GLN A 107 15.83 -2.32 -39.22
N LEU A 108 15.72 -1.53 -38.15
CA LEU A 108 16.34 -1.82 -36.86
C LEU A 108 15.69 -3.07 -36.22
N SER A 109 14.36 -3.17 -36.28
CA SER A 109 13.58 -4.31 -35.78
C SER A 109 13.92 -5.59 -36.53
N ALA A 110 13.99 -5.53 -37.86
CA ALA A 110 14.41 -6.64 -38.70
C ALA A 110 15.87 -7.06 -38.43
N ARG A 111 16.76 -6.09 -38.16
CA ARG A 111 18.17 -6.35 -37.86
C ARG A 111 18.37 -6.95 -36.47
N LEU A 112 17.61 -6.49 -35.46
CA LEU A 112 17.64 -7.05 -34.11
C LEU A 112 17.09 -8.49 -34.10
N ALA A 113 16.00 -8.73 -34.82
CA ALA A 113 15.47 -10.07 -35.04
C ALA A 113 16.53 -10.94 -35.73
N ALA A 114 17.16 -10.45 -36.81
CA ALA A 114 18.21 -11.17 -37.51
C ALA A 114 19.45 -11.46 -36.66
N GLU A 115 19.85 -10.57 -35.75
CA GLU A 115 21.00 -10.77 -34.83
C GLU A 115 20.69 -11.79 -33.72
N LEU A 116 19.49 -11.74 -33.13
CA LEU A 116 19.02 -12.77 -32.18
C LEU A 116 18.99 -14.15 -32.84
N ILE A 117 18.50 -14.20 -34.07
CA ILE A 117 18.40 -15.41 -34.87
C ILE A 117 19.78 -15.93 -35.31
N ALA A 118 20.71 -15.06 -35.69
CA ALA A 118 22.05 -15.43 -36.12
C ALA A 118 22.92 -15.97 -34.97
N ALA A 119 22.61 -15.58 -33.73
CA ALA A 119 23.29 -16.10 -32.53
C ALA A 119 22.95 -17.57 -32.24
N GLU A 120 21.72 -18.03 -32.55
CA GLU A 120 21.28 -19.42 -32.32
C GLU A 120 21.60 -20.39 -33.47
N ALA A 121 21.74 -19.90 -34.72
CA ALA A 121 22.01 -20.71 -35.91
C ALA A 121 23.33 -21.51 -35.87
N LYS A 122 24.17 -21.33 -34.86
CA LYS A 122 25.41 -22.10 -34.65
C LYS A 122 25.20 -23.47 -33.99
N HIS A 123 24.00 -23.82 -33.53
CA HIS A 123 23.71 -25.12 -32.90
C HIS A 123 22.40 -25.75 -33.44
N ASN A 124 22.55 -26.70 -34.37
CA ASN A 124 21.60 -27.77 -34.79
C ASN A 124 20.54 -27.54 -35.91
N THR A 125 20.06 -28.70 -36.39
CA THR A 125 19.55 -29.10 -37.73
C THR A 125 18.06 -28.85 -38.03
N GLY A 126 17.39 -27.91 -37.34
CA GLY A 126 16.04 -27.44 -37.68
C GLY A 126 16.07 -25.95 -38.01
N ASP A 127 15.32 -25.49 -39.01
CA ASP A 127 15.25 -24.07 -39.40
C ASP A 127 14.40 -23.24 -38.42
N TRP A 128 14.81 -23.22 -37.15
CA TRP A 128 14.19 -22.43 -36.08
C TRP A 128 14.14 -20.95 -36.42
N LYS A 129 15.11 -20.46 -37.19
CA LYS A 129 15.13 -19.09 -37.73
C LYS A 129 13.82 -18.77 -38.47
N SER A 130 13.50 -19.55 -39.50
CA SER A 130 12.30 -19.30 -40.31
C SER A 130 11.01 -19.47 -39.51
N THR A 131 10.98 -20.45 -38.58
CA THR A 131 9.85 -20.68 -37.71
C THR A 131 9.62 -19.49 -36.78
N LEU A 132 10.67 -18.97 -36.15
CA LEU A 132 10.59 -17.84 -35.23
C LEU A 132 10.15 -16.55 -35.95
N GLU A 133 10.68 -16.26 -37.14
CA GLU A 133 10.27 -15.10 -37.95
C GLU A 133 8.75 -15.09 -38.24
N ARG A 134 8.14 -16.29 -38.39
CA ARG A 134 6.71 -16.44 -38.65
C ARG A 134 5.84 -16.35 -37.38
N VAL A 135 6.30 -16.87 -36.25
CA VAL A 135 5.47 -16.99 -35.03
C VAL A 135 5.60 -15.82 -34.06
N VAL A 136 6.75 -15.15 -34.02
CA VAL A 136 7.01 -14.03 -33.10
C VAL A 136 5.96 -12.90 -33.21
N PRO A 137 5.45 -12.51 -34.40
CA PRO A 137 4.41 -11.50 -34.50
C PRO A 137 3.09 -11.84 -33.79
N ALA A 138 2.81 -13.12 -33.50
CA ALA A 138 1.63 -13.55 -32.74
C ALA A 138 1.83 -13.48 -31.21
N ILE A 139 3.05 -13.22 -30.74
CA ILE A 139 3.39 -13.20 -29.31
C ILE A 139 3.39 -11.76 -28.83
N VAL A 140 2.64 -11.50 -27.76
CA VAL A 140 2.41 -10.16 -27.23
C VAL A 140 2.91 -10.04 -25.80
N SER A 141 3.38 -8.84 -25.45
CA SER A 141 3.61 -8.48 -24.06
C SER A 141 2.34 -7.90 -23.47
N LEU A 142 1.92 -8.39 -22.31
CA LEU A 142 0.73 -7.92 -21.61
C LEU A 142 1.13 -6.95 -20.52
N LYS A 143 0.53 -5.75 -20.50
CA LYS A 143 0.60 -4.80 -19.37
C LYS A 143 -0.69 -4.94 -18.56
N LEU A 144 -0.56 -5.17 -17.25
CA LEU A 144 -1.68 -5.49 -16.39
C LEU A 144 -1.76 -4.51 -15.22
N ASN A 145 -2.96 -4.04 -14.91
CA ASN A 145 -3.28 -3.23 -13.75
C ASN A 145 -4.44 -3.91 -13.02
N SER A 146 -4.20 -4.48 -11.85
CA SER A 146 -5.24 -5.06 -10.99
C SER A 146 -5.61 -4.04 -9.92
N PRO A 147 -6.76 -3.35 -10.00
CA PRO A 147 -7.04 -2.17 -9.19
C PRO A 147 -7.57 -2.51 -7.78
N LYS A 148 -8.03 -3.74 -7.55
CA LYS A 148 -8.75 -4.13 -6.32
C LYS A 148 -8.23 -5.45 -5.77
N PHE A 149 -8.33 -5.61 -4.46
CA PHE A 149 -8.20 -6.94 -3.84
C PHE A 149 -9.37 -7.79 -4.27
N PHE A 150 -9.13 -9.05 -4.59
CA PHE A 150 -10.21 -9.99 -4.91
C PHE A 150 -9.71 -11.42 -4.73
N ASP A 151 -10.43 -12.22 -3.94
CA ASP A 151 -10.02 -13.59 -3.62
C ASP A 151 -8.58 -13.62 -3.09
N THR A 152 -7.64 -14.25 -3.81
CA THR A 152 -6.25 -14.40 -3.39
C THR A 152 -5.33 -13.26 -3.85
N GLU A 153 -5.82 -12.37 -4.72
CA GLU A 153 -5.00 -11.35 -5.36
C GLU A 153 -5.06 -9.99 -4.65
N SER A 154 -3.93 -9.29 -4.69
CA SER A 154 -3.76 -7.91 -4.20
C SER A 154 -3.60 -6.93 -5.37
N PRO A 155 -3.99 -5.66 -5.21
CA PRO A 155 -3.77 -4.65 -6.23
C PRO A 155 -2.31 -4.53 -6.64
N GLY A 156 -2.05 -4.41 -7.94
CA GLY A 156 -0.69 -4.41 -8.45
C GLY A 156 -0.61 -4.10 -9.93
N ASN A 157 0.58 -3.70 -10.37
CA ASN A 157 0.89 -3.52 -11.78
C ASN A 157 1.87 -4.64 -12.18
N GLY A 158 1.61 -5.31 -13.30
CA GLY A 158 2.42 -6.45 -13.75
C GLY A 158 2.67 -6.45 -15.25
N SER A 159 3.56 -7.33 -15.67
CA SER A 159 3.78 -7.66 -17.07
C SER A 159 3.83 -9.16 -17.25
N ALA A 160 3.27 -9.66 -18.35
CA ALA A 160 3.26 -11.07 -18.68
C ALA A 160 3.38 -11.26 -20.20
N THR A 161 3.38 -12.51 -20.64
CA THR A 161 3.32 -12.86 -22.07
C THR A 161 1.93 -13.42 -22.39
N GLY A 162 1.46 -13.19 -23.61
CA GLY A 162 0.36 -13.93 -24.20
C GLY A 162 0.64 -14.19 -25.67
N PHE A 163 -0.19 -14.99 -26.32
CA PHE A 163 -0.07 -15.20 -27.76
C PHE A 163 -1.42 -15.39 -28.44
N VAL A 164 -1.51 -14.91 -29.67
CA VAL A 164 -2.74 -14.90 -30.47
C VAL A 164 -3.03 -16.29 -31.00
N VAL A 165 -4.20 -16.82 -30.64
CA VAL A 165 -4.70 -18.14 -31.05
C VAL A 165 -5.83 -18.04 -32.08
N ASP A 166 -6.43 -16.86 -32.22
CA ASP A 166 -7.40 -16.53 -33.25
C ASP A 166 -7.27 -15.03 -33.60
N ALA A 167 -6.66 -14.72 -34.74
CA ALA A 167 -6.42 -13.35 -35.18
C ALA A 167 -7.69 -12.69 -35.74
N GLU A 168 -8.64 -13.47 -36.25
CA GLU A 168 -9.90 -12.93 -36.80
C GLU A 168 -10.83 -12.44 -35.68
N LYS A 169 -10.87 -13.17 -34.56
CA LYS A 169 -11.62 -12.79 -33.36
C LYS A 169 -10.80 -12.04 -32.33
N GLY A 170 -9.50 -11.90 -32.56
CA GLY A 170 -8.57 -11.24 -31.66
C GLY A 170 -8.39 -11.95 -30.31
N ILE A 171 -8.35 -13.28 -30.27
CA ILE A 171 -8.21 -14.06 -29.02
C ILE A 171 -6.74 -14.29 -28.68
N ILE A 172 -6.36 -13.92 -27.47
CA ILE A 172 -5.03 -14.12 -26.87
C ILE A 172 -5.14 -15.15 -25.75
N LEU A 173 -4.29 -16.17 -25.78
CA LEU A 173 -4.11 -17.14 -24.70
C LEU A 173 -2.99 -16.69 -23.75
N THR A 174 -3.21 -16.83 -22.45
CA THR A 174 -2.22 -16.63 -21.40
C THR A 174 -2.59 -17.44 -20.14
N ASN A 175 -1.86 -17.29 -19.04
CA ASN A 175 -2.17 -17.96 -17.79
C ASN A 175 -3.39 -17.36 -17.05
N ARG A 176 -4.03 -18.15 -16.19
CA ARG A 176 -5.15 -17.67 -15.35
C ARG A 176 -4.69 -16.59 -14.38
N HIS A 177 -3.53 -16.76 -13.75
CA HIS A 177 -2.99 -15.76 -12.81
C HIS A 177 -2.56 -14.46 -13.51
N VAL A 178 -2.46 -14.46 -14.83
CA VAL A 178 -2.23 -13.26 -15.65
C VAL A 178 -3.54 -12.54 -15.94
N VAL A 179 -4.61 -13.29 -16.22
CA VAL A 179 -5.96 -12.74 -16.38
C VAL A 179 -6.52 -12.21 -15.04
N GLY A 180 -6.20 -12.89 -13.95
CA GLY A 180 -6.69 -12.59 -12.60
C GLY A 180 -8.17 -12.97 -12.40
N PRO A 181 -8.61 -13.34 -11.17
CA PRO A 181 -10.00 -13.60 -10.86
C PRO A 181 -10.83 -12.32 -10.67
N GLY A 182 -10.17 -11.19 -10.38
CA GLY A 182 -10.79 -9.91 -10.04
C GLY A 182 -10.87 -8.91 -11.20
N PRO A 183 -11.20 -7.64 -10.89
CA PRO A 183 -11.07 -6.54 -11.84
C PRO A 183 -9.67 -6.44 -12.41
N ILE A 184 -9.55 -6.16 -13.69
CA ILE A 184 -8.29 -5.93 -14.38
C ILE A 184 -8.47 -4.90 -15.49
N ASP A 185 -7.44 -4.08 -15.68
CA ASP A 185 -7.23 -3.21 -16.83
C ASP A 185 -5.94 -3.67 -17.53
N ALA A 186 -6.04 -3.98 -18.82
CA ALA A 186 -4.98 -4.67 -19.54
C ALA A 186 -4.80 -4.16 -20.97
N GLU A 187 -3.54 -4.20 -21.42
CA GLU A 187 -3.13 -3.85 -22.78
C GLU A 187 -2.20 -4.93 -23.33
N ALA A 188 -2.37 -5.27 -24.60
CA ALA A 188 -1.44 -6.06 -25.38
C ALA A 188 -0.52 -5.13 -26.16
N VAL A 189 0.79 -5.36 -26.03
CA VAL A 189 1.85 -4.69 -26.79
C VAL A 189 2.37 -5.67 -27.83
N PHE A 190 2.13 -5.35 -29.10
CA PHE A 190 2.59 -6.14 -30.24
C PHE A 190 4.08 -5.87 -30.54
N GLN A 191 4.68 -6.69 -31.42
CA GLN A 191 6.11 -6.61 -31.74
C GLN A 191 6.56 -5.23 -32.26
N ASN A 192 5.66 -4.48 -32.91
CA ASN A 192 5.92 -3.13 -33.40
C ASN A 192 5.60 -2.03 -32.37
N ASN A 193 5.42 -2.40 -31.09
CA ASN A 193 5.01 -1.53 -29.99
C ASN A 193 3.62 -0.88 -30.13
N GLU A 194 2.75 -1.38 -31.02
CA GLU A 194 1.33 -1.00 -30.98
C GLU A 194 0.70 -1.53 -29.69
N GLU A 195 0.07 -0.63 -28.94
CA GLU A 195 -0.61 -0.93 -27.67
C GLU A 195 -2.12 -0.96 -27.91
N VAL A 196 -2.74 -2.12 -27.68
CA VAL A 196 -4.18 -2.32 -27.87
C VAL A 196 -4.80 -2.76 -26.55
N ARG A 197 -5.94 -2.15 -26.21
CA ARG A 197 -6.71 -2.54 -25.02
C ARG A 197 -7.26 -3.95 -25.21
N ILE A 198 -7.18 -4.75 -24.16
CA ILE A 198 -7.71 -6.12 -24.17
C ILE A 198 -8.69 -6.34 -23.02
N ILE A 199 -9.68 -7.19 -23.25
CA ILE A 199 -10.71 -7.53 -22.25
C ILE A 199 -10.64 -9.03 -21.90
N PRO A 200 -10.76 -9.41 -20.63
CA PRO A 200 -10.77 -10.81 -20.25
C PRO A 200 -12.11 -11.44 -20.69
N ILE A 201 -12.06 -12.50 -21.48
CA ILE A 201 -13.27 -13.22 -21.96
C ILE A 201 -13.46 -14.58 -21.30
N TYR A 202 -12.39 -15.15 -20.73
CA TYR A 202 -12.47 -16.41 -19.99
C TYR A 202 -11.28 -16.57 -19.05
N ARG A 203 -11.52 -17.22 -17.92
CA ARG A 203 -10.50 -17.65 -16.97
C ARG A 203 -10.96 -18.95 -16.34
N ASP A 204 -10.09 -19.95 -16.35
CA ASP A 204 -10.47 -21.23 -15.81
C ASP A 204 -10.56 -21.18 -14.27
N PRO A 205 -11.55 -21.79 -13.61
CA PRO A 205 -11.62 -21.76 -12.14
C PRO A 205 -10.48 -22.55 -11.46
N VAL A 206 -9.93 -23.55 -12.14
CA VAL A 206 -8.96 -24.51 -11.56
C VAL A 206 -7.60 -24.43 -12.22
N HIS A 207 -7.54 -24.49 -13.56
CA HIS A 207 -6.27 -24.59 -14.29
C HIS A 207 -5.68 -23.24 -14.66
N ASP A 208 -4.35 -23.19 -14.81
CA ASP A 208 -3.65 -21.91 -14.98
C ASP A 208 -3.68 -21.38 -16.42
N PHE A 209 -4.87 -21.24 -17.00
CA PHE A 209 -5.08 -20.59 -18.30
C PHE A 209 -6.30 -19.66 -18.33
N GLY A 210 -6.26 -18.72 -19.26
CA GLY A 210 -7.37 -17.83 -19.58
C GLY A 210 -7.18 -17.15 -20.93
N PHE A 211 -8.20 -16.43 -21.36
CA PHE A 211 -8.23 -15.75 -22.65
C PHE A 211 -8.56 -14.27 -22.50
N PHE A 212 -7.79 -13.45 -23.21
CA PHE A 212 -8.12 -12.07 -23.50
C PHE A 212 -8.63 -11.93 -24.93
N GLN A 213 -9.40 -10.88 -25.18
CA GLN A 213 -9.80 -10.46 -26.51
C GLN A 213 -9.35 -9.03 -26.79
N TYR A 214 -8.77 -8.80 -27.97
CA TYR A 214 -8.50 -7.48 -28.53
C TYR A 214 -9.37 -7.26 -29.76
N ASN A 215 -9.59 -6.00 -30.15
CA ASN A 215 -10.22 -5.68 -31.42
C ASN A 215 -9.16 -5.68 -32.54
N PRO A 216 -9.23 -6.58 -33.54
CA PRO A 216 -8.23 -6.63 -34.61
C PRO A 216 -8.08 -5.33 -35.40
N ALA A 217 -9.15 -4.52 -35.49
CA ALA A 217 -9.12 -3.23 -36.18
C ALA A 217 -8.26 -2.16 -35.48
N ASP A 218 -7.91 -2.37 -34.20
CA ASP A 218 -7.06 -1.46 -33.43
C ASP A 218 -5.57 -1.67 -33.73
N VAL A 219 -5.20 -2.82 -34.32
CA VAL A 219 -3.83 -3.11 -34.81
C VAL A 219 -3.74 -2.66 -36.27
N LYS A 220 -2.91 -1.65 -36.56
CA LYS A 220 -2.94 -0.96 -37.87
C LYS A 220 -1.70 -1.20 -38.72
N HIS A 221 -0.56 -1.52 -38.09
CA HIS A 221 0.74 -1.46 -38.75
C HIS A 221 1.45 -2.82 -38.85
N ILE A 222 0.82 -3.90 -38.34
CA ILE A 222 1.35 -5.27 -38.43
C ILE A 222 0.23 -6.26 -38.75
N SER A 223 0.57 -7.30 -39.53
CA SER A 223 -0.30 -8.46 -39.72
C SER A 223 -0.01 -9.47 -38.62
N VAL A 224 -1.03 -9.82 -37.84
CA VAL A 224 -0.90 -10.72 -36.69
C VAL A 224 -1.34 -12.14 -37.09
N PRO A 225 -0.46 -13.16 -37.02
CA PRO A 225 -0.84 -14.54 -37.30
C PRO A 225 -1.53 -15.21 -36.10
N SER A 226 -2.16 -16.35 -36.34
CA SER A 226 -2.70 -17.23 -35.28
C SER A 226 -1.77 -18.42 -35.06
N LEU A 227 -1.48 -18.73 -33.80
CA LEU A 227 -0.74 -19.92 -33.40
C LEU A 227 -1.70 -21.11 -33.22
N SER A 228 -1.39 -22.21 -33.89
CA SER A 228 -2.17 -23.46 -33.76
C SER A 228 -1.85 -24.18 -32.45
N LEU A 229 -2.88 -24.59 -31.72
CA LEU A 229 -2.76 -25.45 -30.54
C LEU A 229 -2.74 -26.93 -30.97
N ARG A 230 -1.67 -27.64 -30.57
CA ARG A 230 -1.40 -29.05 -30.93
C ARG A 230 -0.94 -29.87 -29.71
N PRO A 231 -1.78 -30.02 -28.66
CA PRO A 231 -1.42 -30.78 -27.46
C PRO A 231 -0.93 -32.21 -27.78
N GLU A 232 -1.47 -32.84 -28.83
CA GLU A 232 -1.13 -34.20 -29.24
C GLU A 232 0.32 -34.38 -29.72
N LYS A 233 1.02 -33.28 -30.02
CA LYS A 233 2.43 -33.29 -30.44
C LYS A 233 3.42 -33.14 -29.27
N ALA A 234 2.93 -33.00 -28.03
CA ALA A 234 3.79 -32.96 -26.84
C ALA A 234 4.30 -34.37 -26.51
N CYS A 235 5.58 -34.63 -26.81
CA CYS A 235 6.24 -35.91 -26.55
C CYS A 235 7.54 -35.69 -25.78
N VAL A 236 7.94 -36.67 -24.96
CA VAL A 236 9.28 -36.65 -24.35
C VAL A 236 10.33 -36.71 -25.45
N GLY A 237 11.33 -35.83 -25.38
CA GLY A 237 12.36 -35.68 -26.40
C GLY A 237 12.07 -34.62 -27.47
N THR A 238 10.88 -34.00 -27.48
CA THR A 238 10.58 -32.89 -28.39
C THR A 238 11.48 -31.69 -28.09
N ASP A 239 12.23 -31.21 -29.10
CA ASP A 239 12.95 -29.93 -29.05
C ASP A 239 11.94 -28.78 -29.07
N ILE A 240 12.09 -27.84 -28.14
CA ILE A 240 11.13 -26.76 -27.92
C ILE A 240 11.80 -25.40 -27.87
N ARG A 241 11.03 -24.37 -28.22
CA ARG A 241 11.35 -22.96 -27.94
C ARG A 241 10.22 -22.34 -27.13
N VAL A 242 10.58 -21.68 -26.04
CA VAL A 242 9.68 -20.84 -25.25
C VAL A 242 10.00 -19.39 -25.60
N VAL A 243 9.00 -18.68 -26.10
CA VAL A 243 9.20 -17.32 -26.62
C VAL A 243 8.32 -16.36 -25.84
N GLY A 244 8.89 -15.31 -25.26
CA GLY A 244 8.11 -14.32 -24.51
C GLY A 244 8.93 -13.21 -23.92
N ASN A 245 8.27 -12.36 -23.15
CA ASN A 245 8.91 -11.18 -22.57
C ASN A 245 9.75 -11.53 -21.35
N ASP A 246 11.01 -11.13 -21.34
CA ASP A 246 11.88 -11.18 -20.15
C ASP A 246 11.92 -9.80 -19.50
N ALA A 247 11.34 -9.69 -18.29
CA ALA A 247 11.40 -8.49 -17.45
C ALA A 247 10.91 -7.17 -18.09
N ALA A 248 9.91 -7.22 -18.99
CA ALA A 248 9.25 -6.05 -19.58
C ALA A 248 10.09 -5.20 -20.56
N GLU A 249 11.28 -5.67 -20.98
CA GLU A 249 12.19 -4.88 -21.82
C GLU A 249 12.44 -5.47 -23.22
N LYS A 250 12.43 -6.81 -23.40
CA LYS A 250 12.66 -7.49 -24.70
C LYS A 250 12.03 -8.88 -24.78
N LEU A 251 11.72 -9.31 -26.01
CA LEU A 251 11.34 -10.69 -26.33
C LEU A 251 12.58 -11.61 -26.23
N ALA A 252 12.52 -12.60 -25.34
CA ALA A 252 13.53 -13.61 -25.09
C ALA A 252 13.07 -14.97 -25.63
N ILE A 253 14.06 -15.77 -26.04
CA ILE A 253 13.86 -17.11 -26.59
C ILE A 253 14.66 -18.08 -25.73
N ALA A 254 13.96 -19.05 -25.15
CA ALA A 254 14.51 -20.08 -24.30
C ALA A 254 14.39 -21.44 -25.00
N SER A 255 15.52 -22.09 -25.24
CA SER A 255 15.58 -23.45 -25.81
C SER A 255 15.50 -24.51 -24.73
N GLY A 256 14.85 -25.64 -25.03
CA GLY A 256 14.85 -26.80 -24.15
C GLY A 256 14.36 -28.06 -24.86
N THR A 257 14.30 -29.16 -24.11
CA THR A 257 13.72 -30.43 -24.58
C THR A 257 12.73 -30.93 -23.54
N LEU A 258 11.54 -31.35 -23.97
CA LEU A 258 10.55 -31.92 -23.05
C LEU A 258 11.12 -33.19 -22.40
N ALA A 259 11.26 -33.17 -21.08
CA ALA A 259 11.85 -34.24 -20.30
C ALA A 259 10.79 -35.14 -19.65
N ARG A 260 9.61 -34.59 -19.34
CA ARG A 260 8.53 -35.29 -18.63
C ARG A 260 7.17 -34.69 -18.97
N LEU A 261 6.12 -35.51 -18.97
CA LEU A 261 4.74 -35.10 -19.29
C LEU A 261 3.73 -35.33 -18.15
N ASP A 262 4.12 -36.03 -17.09
CA ASP A 262 3.29 -36.49 -15.98
C ASP A 262 3.78 -35.93 -14.64
N ARG A 263 4.26 -34.68 -14.63
CA ARG A 263 4.70 -34.02 -13.40
C ARG A 263 3.49 -33.50 -12.63
N ASP A 264 3.58 -33.47 -11.30
CA ASP A 264 2.57 -32.81 -10.47
C ASP A 264 2.50 -31.31 -10.74
N ALA A 265 1.32 -30.73 -10.51
CA ALA A 265 1.10 -29.30 -10.58
C ALA A 265 1.99 -28.51 -9.60
N PRO A 266 2.42 -27.29 -9.97
CA PRO A 266 3.20 -26.43 -9.08
C PRO A 266 2.37 -25.96 -7.88
N MET A 267 3.05 -25.84 -6.71
CA MET A 267 2.46 -25.28 -5.48
C MET A 267 3.04 -23.89 -5.19
N TYR A 268 2.21 -22.86 -5.34
CA TYR A 268 2.51 -21.44 -5.17
C TYR A 268 2.27 -20.94 -3.74
N GLY A 269 1.67 -21.76 -2.87
CA GLY A 269 1.52 -21.48 -1.44
C GLY A 269 0.10 -21.69 -0.93
N TYR A 270 -0.02 -21.86 0.39
CA TYR A 270 -1.27 -22.29 1.02
C TYR A 270 -2.42 -21.27 0.92
N ASN A 271 -2.12 -19.96 0.93
CA ASN A 271 -3.12 -18.89 0.81
C ASN A 271 -3.18 -18.30 -0.61
N ASN A 272 -2.59 -18.99 -1.59
CA ASN A 272 -2.53 -18.56 -2.98
C ASN A 272 -3.35 -19.51 -3.86
N TYR A 273 -3.56 -19.11 -5.11
CA TYR A 273 -4.02 -20.01 -6.17
C TYR A 273 -3.04 -21.18 -6.36
N ASN A 274 -3.55 -22.41 -6.50
CA ASN A 274 -2.75 -23.54 -6.95
C ASN A 274 -3.58 -24.41 -7.90
N ASP A 275 -2.97 -24.79 -9.03
CA ASP A 275 -3.55 -25.75 -9.97
C ASP A 275 -3.57 -27.17 -9.36
N PHE A 276 -4.47 -28.02 -9.83
CA PHE A 276 -4.66 -29.40 -9.37
C PHE A 276 -5.50 -30.20 -10.36
N ASN A 277 -5.61 -31.51 -10.13
CA ASN A 277 -6.28 -32.44 -11.05
C ASN A 277 -5.74 -32.36 -12.47
N THR A 278 -4.46 -32.06 -12.64
CA THR A 278 -3.82 -32.00 -13.96
C THR A 278 -2.35 -32.38 -13.85
N PHE A 279 -1.78 -32.83 -14.97
CA PHE A 279 -0.35 -33.00 -15.10
C PHE A 279 0.28 -31.75 -15.66
N TYR A 280 1.55 -31.52 -15.33
CA TYR A 280 2.41 -30.53 -15.96
C TYR A 280 3.51 -31.22 -16.75
N PHE A 281 3.97 -30.55 -17.80
CA PHE A 281 5.16 -30.93 -18.53
C PHE A 281 6.38 -30.21 -17.96
N GLN A 282 7.55 -30.82 -18.12
CA GLN A 282 8.79 -30.30 -17.60
C GLN A 282 9.86 -30.27 -18.68
N ALA A 283 10.60 -29.17 -18.74
CA ALA A 283 11.87 -29.06 -19.44
C ALA A 283 12.86 -28.21 -18.65
N SER A 284 14.14 -28.25 -19.04
CA SER A 284 15.17 -27.33 -18.59
C SER A 284 15.35 -26.25 -19.66
N SER A 285 14.67 -25.11 -19.51
CA SER A 285 14.69 -24.02 -20.50
C SER A 285 15.14 -22.65 -19.95
N GLY A 286 15.38 -22.53 -18.64
CA GLY A 286 15.96 -21.31 -18.05
C GLY A 286 15.04 -20.09 -18.05
N THR A 287 13.72 -20.27 -18.10
CA THR A 287 12.72 -19.19 -18.10
C THR A 287 12.75 -18.34 -16.82
N THR A 288 12.60 -17.02 -16.97
CA THR A 288 12.63 -16.00 -15.91
C THR A 288 11.25 -15.32 -15.71
N GLY A 289 11.16 -14.37 -14.76
CA GLY A 289 9.93 -13.63 -14.49
C GLY A 289 9.46 -12.78 -15.69
N GLY A 290 8.18 -12.88 -16.04
CA GLY A 290 7.58 -12.23 -17.24
C GLY A 290 7.26 -13.20 -18.39
N SER A 291 7.88 -14.39 -18.38
CA SER A 291 7.65 -15.45 -19.39
C SER A 291 6.39 -16.29 -19.14
N SER A 292 5.67 -16.08 -18.03
CA SER A 292 4.36 -16.69 -17.80
C SER A 292 3.41 -16.31 -18.94
N GLY A 293 2.77 -17.31 -19.53
CA GLY A 293 1.85 -17.19 -20.65
C GLY A 293 2.52 -17.34 -22.01
N SER A 294 3.84 -17.56 -22.06
CA SER A 294 4.55 -17.85 -23.31
C SER A 294 4.10 -19.17 -23.96
N PRO A 295 4.00 -19.22 -25.29
CA PRO A 295 3.82 -20.49 -25.99
C PRO A 295 5.09 -21.33 -25.88
N VAL A 296 4.91 -22.64 -25.67
CA VAL A 296 5.96 -23.65 -25.85
C VAL A 296 5.78 -24.22 -27.25
N LEU A 297 6.73 -23.92 -28.14
CA LEU A 297 6.64 -24.22 -29.57
C LEU A 297 7.44 -25.45 -29.95
N ASN A 298 6.94 -26.26 -30.88
CA ASN A 298 7.73 -27.26 -31.62
C ASN A 298 8.45 -26.63 -32.82
N HIS A 299 9.28 -27.41 -33.52
CA HIS A 299 10.07 -26.93 -34.67
C HIS A 299 9.22 -26.38 -35.84
N GLU A 300 7.94 -26.78 -35.94
CA GLU A 300 6.97 -26.25 -36.90
C GLU A 300 6.32 -24.93 -36.45
N GLY A 301 6.58 -24.47 -35.22
CA GLY A 301 5.99 -23.25 -34.67
C GLY A 301 4.56 -23.43 -34.18
N GLU A 302 4.15 -24.65 -33.87
CA GLU A 302 2.85 -24.96 -33.25
C GLU A 302 3.01 -24.98 -31.73
N ALA A 303 2.02 -24.45 -31.01
CA ALA A 303 2.02 -24.44 -29.56
C ALA A 303 1.59 -25.81 -29.03
N ILE A 304 2.44 -26.44 -28.22
CA ILE A 304 2.21 -27.77 -27.63
C ILE A 304 2.00 -27.73 -26.10
N ALA A 305 2.40 -26.64 -25.45
CA ALA A 305 2.18 -26.37 -24.03
C ALA A 305 2.13 -24.86 -23.76
N LEU A 306 1.64 -24.46 -22.58
CA LEU A 306 1.63 -23.08 -22.10
C LEU A 306 2.62 -22.93 -20.94
N ASN A 307 3.54 -21.96 -21.01
CA ASN A 307 4.48 -21.73 -19.92
C ASN A 307 3.79 -21.13 -18.69
N ALA A 308 3.83 -21.81 -17.54
CA ALA A 308 3.31 -21.32 -16.26
C ALA A 308 4.39 -20.68 -15.37
N GLY A 309 5.61 -20.55 -15.90
CA GLY A 309 6.76 -20.00 -15.21
C GLY A 309 7.63 -21.05 -14.50
N GLY A 310 8.68 -20.57 -13.82
CA GLY A 310 9.61 -21.39 -13.04
C GLY A 310 9.62 -21.00 -11.57
N LYS A 311 9.94 -21.93 -10.67
CA LYS A 311 10.17 -21.59 -9.26
C LYS A 311 11.43 -20.74 -9.14
N ILE A 312 11.34 -19.57 -8.50
CA ILE A 312 12.47 -18.69 -8.23
C ILE A 312 13.62 -19.51 -7.61
N GLY A 313 14.79 -19.51 -8.26
CA GLY A 313 15.98 -20.23 -7.81
C GLY A 313 16.12 -21.69 -8.29
N THR A 314 15.28 -22.16 -9.22
CA THR A 314 15.45 -23.48 -9.86
C THR A 314 15.49 -23.38 -11.39
N SER A 315 16.17 -24.30 -12.07
CA SER A 315 16.26 -24.36 -13.54
C SER A 315 15.12 -25.14 -14.22
N ALA A 316 14.17 -25.67 -13.45
CA ALA A 316 13.05 -26.46 -13.97
C ALA A 316 11.84 -25.56 -14.26
N SER A 317 11.35 -25.61 -15.49
CA SER A 317 10.16 -24.87 -15.94
C SER A 317 8.93 -25.77 -15.94
N PHE A 318 7.76 -25.21 -15.63
CA PHE A 318 6.48 -25.90 -15.61
C PHE A 318 5.64 -25.46 -16.80
N TYR A 319 5.16 -26.43 -17.60
CA TYR A 319 4.30 -26.14 -18.73
C TYR A 319 2.94 -26.84 -18.58
N LEU A 320 1.87 -26.07 -18.74
CA LEU A 320 0.50 -26.55 -18.69
C LEU A 320 0.14 -27.24 -20.04
N PRO A 321 -0.44 -28.44 -20.01
CA PRO A 321 -0.98 -29.11 -21.20
C PRO A 321 -2.11 -28.31 -21.86
N LEU A 322 -2.23 -28.40 -23.18
CA LEU A 322 -3.21 -27.62 -23.94
C LEU A 322 -4.54 -28.32 -24.19
N ASP A 323 -4.75 -29.55 -23.71
CA ASP A 323 -5.97 -30.32 -23.99
C ASP A 323 -7.24 -29.58 -23.54
N ARG A 324 -7.28 -29.13 -22.27
CA ARG A 324 -8.40 -28.36 -21.74
C ARG A 324 -8.48 -26.95 -22.32
N VAL A 325 -7.31 -26.36 -22.63
CA VAL A 325 -7.21 -25.04 -23.26
C VAL A 325 -7.84 -25.04 -24.64
N LYS A 326 -7.53 -26.05 -25.46
CA LYS A 326 -8.05 -26.22 -26.82
C LYS A 326 -9.57 -26.40 -26.81
N ARG A 327 -10.11 -27.24 -25.92
CA ARG A 327 -11.57 -27.38 -25.73
C ARG A 327 -12.23 -26.04 -25.42
N ALA A 328 -11.69 -25.29 -24.46
CA ALA A 328 -12.25 -23.99 -24.07
C ALA A 328 -12.19 -22.99 -25.23
N LEU A 329 -11.06 -22.93 -25.96
CA LEU A 329 -10.92 -22.08 -27.14
C LEU A 329 -11.98 -22.41 -28.20
N GLU A 330 -12.19 -23.69 -28.52
CA GLU A 330 -13.17 -24.13 -29.52
C GLU A 330 -14.60 -23.73 -29.14
N LEU A 331 -14.98 -23.86 -27.86
CA LEU A 331 -16.28 -23.42 -27.35
C LEU A 331 -16.45 -21.90 -27.43
N ILE A 332 -15.44 -21.14 -27.02
CA ILE A 332 -15.43 -19.66 -27.11
C ILE A 332 -15.55 -19.22 -28.58
N GLN A 333 -14.81 -19.86 -29.48
CA GLN A 333 -14.91 -19.59 -30.92
C GLN A 333 -16.31 -19.88 -31.46
N GLN A 334 -17.03 -20.85 -30.91
CA GLN A 334 -18.41 -21.16 -31.29
C GLN A 334 -19.45 -20.24 -30.60
N GLY A 335 -19.02 -19.31 -29.75
CA GLY A 335 -19.92 -18.47 -28.95
C GLY A 335 -20.70 -19.26 -27.89
N ARG A 336 -20.17 -20.42 -27.47
CA ARG A 336 -20.78 -21.28 -26.45
C ARG A 336 -20.11 -21.03 -25.10
N GLU A 337 -20.89 -21.18 -24.04
CA GLU A 337 -20.36 -21.16 -22.68
C GLU A 337 -19.45 -22.36 -22.41
N VAL A 338 -18.34 -22.12 -21.71
CA VAL A 338 -17.38 -23.16 -21.34
C VAL A 338 -17.86 -23.85 -20.06
N GLN A 339 -18.58 -24.96 -20.20
CA GLN A 339 -18.99 -25.77 -19.05
C GLN A 339 -17.76 -26.35 -18.34
N ARG A 340 -17.66 -26.10 -17.03
CA ARG A 340 -16.63 -26.62 -16.12
C ARG A 340 -17.28 -27.24 -14.89
N GLY A 341 -17.21 -28.56 -14.79
CA GLY A 341 -17.81 -29.33 -13.70
C GLY A 341 -16.84 -29.66 -12.58
N THR A 342 -17.39 -29.94 -11.40
CA THR A 342 -16.64 -30.51 -10.29
C THR A 342 -17.52 -31.38 -9.42
N ILE A 343 -16.93 -32.45 -8.91
CA ILE A 343 -17.47 -33.21 -7.77
C ILE A 343 -16.79 -32.81 -6.45
N GLN A 344 -16.07 -31.67 -6.43
CA GLN A 344 -15.29 -31.14 -5.31
C GLN A 344 -14.31 -32.16 -4.70
N THR A 345 -13.58 -32.86 -5.57
CA THR A 345 -12.59 -33.88 -5.19
C THR A 345 -11.25 -33.55 -5.82
N VAL A 346 -10.19 -33.65 -5.03
CA VAL A 346 -8.81 -33.56 -5.54
C VAL A 346 -8.28 -34.98 -5.69
N PHE A 347 -7.85 -35.29 -6.90
CA PHE A 347 -7.25 -36.55 -7.27
C PHE A 347 -5.73 -36.39 -7.41
N GLN A 348 -5.01 -37.48 -7.14
CA GLN A 348 -3.57 -37.61 -7.38
C GLN A 348 -3.32 -38.90 -8.15
N TYR A 349 -2.37 -38.85 -9.09
CA TYR A 349 -1.96 -40.03 -9.82
C TYR A 349 -0.91 -40.81 -9.02
N LYS A 350 -1.15 -42.10 -8.79
CA LYS A 350 -0.23 -42.98 -8.07
C LYS A 350 0.17 -44.17 -8.93
N PRO A 351 1.44 -44.58 -8.91
CA PRO A 351 1.90 -45.74 -9.67
C PRO A 351 1.26 -47.04 -9.17
N PHE A 352 1.26 -48.07 -10.01
CA PHE A 352 0.62 -49.35 -9.71
C PHE A 352 1.10 -50.01 -8.42
N ASP A 353 2.38 -49.83 -8.04
CA ASP A 353 2.89 -50.37 -6.78
C ASP A 353 2.33 -49.67 -5.53
N GLU A 354 1.96 -48.39 -5.63
CA GLU A 354 1.30 -47.66 -4.56
C GLU A 354 -0.19 -48.00 -4.46
N VAL A 355 -0.91 -48.04 -5.59
CA VAL A 355 -2.36 -48.34 -5.56
C VAL A 355 -2.62 -49.79 -5.14
N ARG A 356 -1.71 -50.73 -5.43
CA ARG A 356 -1.74 -52.08 -4.83
C ARG A 356 -1.66 -52.06 -3.29
N ARG A 357 -0.85 -51.16 -2.71
CA ARG A 357 -0.78 -51.00 -1.25
C ARG A 357 -2.03 -50.35 -0.67
N LEU A 358 -2.79 -49.61 -1.48
CA LEU A 358 -4.12 -49.07 -1.12
C LEU A 358 -5.25 -50.12 -1.26
N GLY A 359 -4.94 -51.29 -1.84
CA GLY A 359 -5.85 -52.42 -1.91
C GLY A 359 -6.49 -52.64 -3.28
N VAL A 360 -5.95 -52.11 -4.38
CA VAL A 360 -6.45 -52.42 -5.73
C VAL A 360 -6.31 -53.92 -6.03
N ASN A 361 -7.38 -54.54 -6.51
CA ASN A 361 -7.44 -55.93 -6.90
C ASN A 361 -6.56 -56.17 -8.14
N PRO A 362 -5.74 -57.25 -8.15
CA PRO A 362 -4.97 -57.64 -9.33
C PRO A 362 -5.78 -57.71 -10.63
N ASP A 363 -7.06 -58.07 -10.59
CA ASP A 363 -7.93 -58.13 -11.77
C ASP A 363 -8.24 -56.73 -12.32
N THR A 364 -8.44 -55.74 -11.44
CA THR A 364 -8.59 -54.33 -11.83
C THR A 364 -7.31 -53.82 -12.50
N GLU A 365 -6.14 -54.08 -11.91
CA GLU A 365 -4.86 -53.69 -12.51
C GLU A 365 -4.64 -54.38 -13.87
N ALA A 366 -4.95 -55.67 -13.99
CA ALA A 366 -4.85 -56.42 -15.24
C ALA A 366 -5.78 -55.86 -16.32
N LEU A 367 -7.00 -55.46 -15.95
CA LEU A 367 -7.93 -54.79 -16.85
C LEU A 367 -7.37 -53.45 -17.34
N VAL A 368 -6.83 -52.63 -16.44
CA VAL A 368 -6.23 -51.34 -16.82
C VAL A 368 -5.04 -51.53 -17.76
N ARG A 369 -4.12 -52.45 -17.43
CA ARG A 369 -2.93 -52.69 -18.27
C ARG A 369 -3.26 -53.31 -19.63
N SER A 370 -4.32 -54.11 -19.72
CA SER A 370 -4.76 -54.66 -21.01
C SER A 370 -5.47 -53.60 -21.87
N THR A 371 -6.24 -52.71 -21.26
CA THR A 371 -6.96 -51.63 -21.95
C THR A 371 -6.01 -50.50 -22.36
N TYR A 372 -5.08 -50.12 -21.47
CA TYR A 372 -4.13 -49.02 -21.66
C TYR A 372 -2.69 -49.48 -21.36
N PRO A 373 -1.99 -50.09 -22.34
CA PRO A 373 -0.67 -50.70 -22.12
C PRO A 373 0.45 -49.74 -21.68
N LEU A 374 0.29 -48.45 -21.96
CA LEU A 374 1.24 -47.40 -21.58
C LEU A 374 0.98 -46.83 -20.18
N GLU A 375 -0.11 -47.24 -19.53
CA GLU A 375 -0.42 -46.77 -18.19
C GLU A 375 0.53 -47.36 -17.16
N THR A 376 0.85 -46.55 -16.15
CA THR A 376 1.80 -46.90 -15.09
C THR A 376 1.21 -46.76 -13.69
N GLY A 377 -0.07 -46.39 -13.59
CA GLY A 377 -0.74 -46.03 -12.36
C GLY A 377 -2.21 -45.68 -12.57
N MET A 378 -2.84 -45.17 -11.52
CA MET A 378 -4.26 -44.82 -11.47
C MET A 378 -4.49 -43.55 -10.65
N LEU A 379 -5.66 -42.92 -10.82
CA LEU A 379 -6.07 -41.77 -10.01
C LEU A 379 -6.57 -42.24 -8.64
N THR A 380 -6.18 -41.51 -7.60
CA THR A 380 -6.57 -41.76 -6.22
C THR A 380 -7.10 -40.49 -5.59
N VAL A 381 -8.09 -40.62 -4.70
CA VAL A 381 -8.64 -39.49 -3.97
C VAL A 381 -7.60 -39.02 -2.95
N SER A 382 -7.16 -37.78 -3.08
CA SER A 382 -6.29 -37.11 -2.10
C SER A 382 -7.12 -36.45 -1.00
N GLU A 383 -8.14 -35.70 -1.39
CA GLU A 383 -9.03 -35.01 -0.45
C GLU A 383 -10.40 -34.73 -1.08
N THR A 384 -11.42 -34.57 -0.24
CA THR A 384 -12.75 -34.10 -0.61
C THR A 384 -13.08 -32.83 0.16
N ILE A 385 -13.72 -31.87 -0.50
CA ILE A 385 -14.10 -30.61 0.14
C ILE A 385 -15.25 -30.87 1.14
N PRO A 386 -15.20 -30.28 2.35
CA PRO A 386 -16.30 -30.35 3.31
C PRO A 386 -17.65 -29.89 2.73
N ASN A 387 -18.68 -30.70 2.93
CA ASN A 387 -20.05 -30.49 2.44
C ASN A 387 -20.21 -30.45 0.90
N GLY A 388 -19.17 -30.82 0.14
CA GLY A 388 -19.27 -31.00 -1.32
C GLY A 388 -20.01 -32.29 -1.71
N PRO A 389 -20.36 -32.46 -3.00
CA PRO A 389 -21.18 -33.60 -3.49
C PRO A 389 -20.51 -34.98 -3.31
N SER A 390 -19.18 -35.04 -3.31
CA SER A 390 -18.41 -36.26 -3.04
C SER A 390 -18.11 -36.48 -1.54
N ASN A 391 -18.38 -35.50 -0.68
CA ASN A 391 -18.04 -35.57 0.73
C ASN A 391 -18.74 -36.78 1.38
N LYS A 392 -18.01 -37.57 2.18
CA LYS A 392 -18.44 -38.84 2.79
C LYS A 392 -18.74 -39.99 1.80
N LYS A 393 -18.86 -39.74 0.50
CA LYS A 393 -18.96 -40.79 -0.53
C LYS A 393 -17.55 -41.28 -0.91
N LEU A 394 -16.68 -40.33 -1.23
CA LEU A 394 -15.27 -40.56 -1.51
C LEU A 394 -14.40 -40.21 -0.29
N LEU A 395 -13.38 -41.02 -0.04
CA LEU A 395 -12.44 -40.91 1.07
C LEU A 395 -11.00 -40.87 0.56
N PRO A 396 -10.09 -40.16 1.24
CA PRO A 396 -8.66 -40.21 0.91
C PRO A 396 -8.14 -41.65 0.84
N GLY A 397 -7.49 -41.99 -0.27
CA GLY A 397 -6.96 -43.34 -0.55
C GLY A 397 -7.84 -44.20 -1.45
N ASP A 398 -9.08 -43.81 -1.74
CA ASP A 398 -9.91 -44.48 -2.74
C ASP A 398 -9.26 -44.43 -4.12
N VAL A 399 -9.26 -45.54 -4.86
CA VAL A 399 -8.72 -45.60 -6.21
C VAL A 399 -9.84 -45.52 -7.23
N LEU A 400 -9.82 -44.54 -8.11
CA LEU A 400 -10.82 -44.36 -9.16
C LEU A 400 -10.66 -45.45 -10.22
N VAL A 401 -11.74 -46.16 -10.52
CA VAL A 401 -11.77 -47.21 -11.56
C VAL A 401 -12.59 -46.74 -12.74
N ARG A 402 -13.87 -46.41 -12.53
CA ARG A 402 -14.77 -45.98 -13.61
C ARG A 402 -15.56 -44.72 -13.31
N VAL A 403 -15.95 -44.03 -14.37
CA VAL A 403 -17.00 -43.00 -14.34
C VAL A 403 -17.96 -43.28 -15.49
N ASN A 404 -19.26 -43.40 -15.23
CA ASN A 404 -20.29 -43.74 -16.22
C ASN A 404 -19.90 -44.96 -17.08
N ASP A 405 -19.46 -46.04 -16.42
CA ASP A 405 -18.97 -47.29 -17.02
C ASP A 405 -17.67 -47.19 -17.85
N GLU A 406 -17.11 -46.00 -18.05
CA GLU A 406 -15.82 -45.80 -18.73
C GLU A 406 -14.64 -45.98 -17.77
N LEU A 407 -13.56 -46.63 -18.21
CA LEU A 407 -12.36 -46.85 -17.41
C LEU A 407 -11.48 -45.59 -17.40
N ILE A 408 -11.26 -45.00 -16.21
CA ILE A 408 -10.61 -43.69 -16.06
C ILE A 408 -9.32 -43.79 -15.25
N THR A 409 -8.19 -43.49 -15.91
CA THR A 409 -6.84 -43.52 -15.31
C THR A 409 -6.14 -42.16 -15.33
N ARG A 410 -6.68 -41.18 -16.06
CA ARG A 410 -6.04 -39.88 -16.34
C ARG A 410 -7.01 -38.74 -16.13
N PHE A 411 -6.46 -37.55 -15.88
CA PHE A 411 -7.23 -36.34 -15.60
C PHE A 411 -8.05 -35.85 -16.79
N VAL A 412 -7.49 -35.82 -18.00
CA VAL A 412 -8.21 -35.26 -19.18
C VAL A 412 -9.52 -36.01 -19.49
N PRO A 413 -9.56 -37.36 -19.54
CA PRO A 413 -10.82 -38.09 -19.68
C PRO A 413 -11.79 -37.86 -18.51
N LEU A 414 -11.28 -37.85 -17.27
CA LEU A 414 -12.10 -37.58 -16.08
C LEU A 414 -12.81 -36.23 -16.18
N GLU A 415 -12.07 -35.18 -16.52
CA GLU A 415 -12.61 -33.83 -16.67
C GLU A 415 -13.52 -33.67 -17.87
N ALA A 416 -13.29 -34.42 -18.96
CA ALA A 416 -14.20 -34.43 -20.09
C ALA A 416 -15.60 -34.92 -19.67
N ILE A 417 -15.67 -36.06 -18.98
CA ILE A 417 -16.93 -36.61 -18.48
C ILE A 417 -17.58 -35.66 -17.47
N ILE A 418 -16.80 -35.15 -16.51
CA ILE A 418 -17.34 -34.22 -15.50
C ILE A 418 -17.87 -32.93 -16.16
N ASP A 419 -17.14 -32.32 -17.10
CA ASP A 419 -17.57 -31.07 -17.73
C ASP A 419 -18.77 -31.25 -18.67
N GLU A 420 -19.05 -32.46 -19.15
CA GLU A 420 -20.22 -32.77 -19.99
C GLU A 420 -21.50 -33.00 -19.19
N HIS A 421 -21.39 -33.29 -17.89
CA HIS A 421 -22.51 -33.64 -17.01
C HIS A 421 -22.78 -32.55 -15.96
N VAL A 422 -22.40 -31.29 -16.19
CA VAL A 422 -22.67 -30.18 -15.26
C VAL A 422 -24.16 -30.07 -14.99
N GLY A 423 -24.55 -30.12 -13.70
CA GLY A 423 -25.95 -30.11 -13.27
C GLY A 423 -26.63 -31.49 -13.25
N GLU A 424 -25.92 -32.55 -13.66
CA GLU A 424 -26.38 -33.94 -13.66
C GLU A 424 -25.59 -34.79 -12.65
N SER A 425 -26.00 -36.05 -12.46
CA SER A 425 -25.27 -37.01 -11.61
C SER A 425 -24.46 -37.98 -12.48
N ILE A 426 -23.25 -38.32 -12.02
CA ILE A 426 -22.39 -39.35 -12.62
C ILE A 426 -22.25 -40.56 -11.69
N ASP A 427 -22.14 -41.76 -12.24
CA ASP A 427 -21.79 -42.97 -11.48
C ASP A 427 -20.27 -43.08 -11.37
N VAL A 428 -19.75 -43.03 -10.14
CA VAL A 428 -18.31 -43.13 -9.86
C VAL A 428 -18.03 -44.44 -9.16
N GLN A 429 -17.24 -45.29 -9.82
CA GLN A 429 -16.80 -46.57 -9.27
C GLN A 429 -15.37 -46.45 -8.77
N ILE A 430 -15.18 -46.77 -7.49
CA ILE A 430 -13.90 -46.73 -6.80
C ILE A 430 -13.59 -48.06 -6.15
N GLU A 431 -12.31 -48.30 -5.91
CA GLU A 431 -11.83 -49.42 -5.12
C GLU A 431 -11.27 -48.93 -3.79
N ARG A 432 -11.85 -49.43 -2.69
CA ARG A 432 -11.48 -49.07 -1.32
C ARG A 432 -11.10 -50.32 -0.56
N SER A 433 -9.79 -50.48 -0.29
CA SER A 433 -9.28 -51.63 0.48
C SER A 433 -9.70 -53.01 -0.09
N GLY A 434 -9.78 -53.13 -1.42
CA GLY A 434 -10.14 -54.37 -2.13
C GLY A 434 -11.64 -54.56 -2.40
N GLU A 435 -12.49 -53.61 -1.98
CA GLU A 435 -13.92 -53.63 -2.27
C GLU A 435 -14.24 -52.61 -3.38
N LEU A 436 -14.95 -53.05 -4.42
CA LEU A 436 -15.46 -52.20 -5.48
C LEU A 436 -16.78 -51.55 -5.03
N LEU A 437 -16.82 -50.22 -5.02
CA LEU A 437 -17.96 -49.42 -4.57
C LEU A 437 -18.39 -48.47 -5.68
N SER A 438 -19.70 -48.28 -5.84
CA SER A 438 -20.28 -47.33 -6.80
C SER A 438 -21.08 -46.24 -6.09
N PHE A 439 -20.91 -44.99 -6.52
CA PHE A 439 -21.61 -43.85 -5.96
C PHE A 439 -22.16 -42.96 -7.08
N ALA A 440 -23.45 -42.62 -7.01
CA ALA A 440 -24.01 -41.51 -7.77
C ALA A 440 -23.57 -40.18 -7.12
N ILE A 441 -22.88 -39.32 -7.88
CA ILE A 441 -22.35 -38.04 -7.41
C ILE A 441 -22.81 -36.93 -8.34
N ASP A 442 -23.40 -35.89 -7.76
CA ASP A 442 -23.86 -34.71 -8.52
C ASP A 442 -22.66 -33.86 -8.94
N VAL A 443 -22.66 -33.44 -10.20
CA VAL A 443 -21.65 -32.54 -10.76
C VAL A 443 -22.13 -31.10 -10.64
N GLN A 444 -21.35 -30.29 -9.95
CA GLN A 444 -21.62 -28.86 -9.79
C GLN A 444 -20.84 -28.02 -10.79
N ASP A 445 -21.38 -26.87 -11.15
CA ASP A 445 -20.67 -25.86 -11.93
C ASP A 445 -19.59 -25.16 -11.07
N LEU A 446 -18.33 -25.23 -11.52
CA LEU A 446 -17.20 -24.55 -10.90
C LEU A 446 -17.32 -23.02 -10.92
N HIS A 447 -17.95 -22.46 -11.96
CA HIS A 447 -18.16 -21.02 -12.08
C HIS A 447 -19.15 -20.52 -11.03
N ALA A 448 -20.18 -21.31 -10.69
CA ALA A 448 -21.16 -20.99 -9.66
C ALA A 448 -20.60 -20.98 -8.22
N ILE A 449 -19.56 -21.76 -7.93
CA ILE A 449 -18.96 -21.88 -6.58
C ILE A 449 -17.63 -21.11 -6.43
N THR A 450 -17.27 -20.30 -7.43
CA THR A 450 -16.10 -19.42 -7.43
C THR A 450 -16.58 -17.97 -7.49
N PRO A 451 -15.98 -17.02 -6.75
CA PRO A 451 -16.51 -15.67 -6.69
C PRO A 451 -16.47 -14.96 -8.05
N SER A 452 -17.58 -14.31 -8.37
CA SER A 452 -17.78 -13.42 -9.52
C SER A 452 -18.25 -12.03 -9.09
N ARG A 453 -18.27 -11.77 -7.78
CA ARG A 453 -18.75 -10.52 -7.19
C ARG A 453 -18.08 -10.23 -5.85
N PHE A 454 -18.05 -8.97 -5.47
CA PHE A 454 -17.60 -8.49 -4.17
C PHE A 454 -18.39 -7.26 -3.75
N MET A 455 -18.38 -6.94 -2.45
CA MET A 455 -18.88 -5.67 -1.94
C MET A 455 -17.74 -4.84 -1.35
N GLU A 456 -17.82 -3.53 -1.55
CA GLU A 456 -16.99 -2.54 -0.88
C GLU A 456 -17.80 -1.85 0.22
N ILE A 457 -17.27 -1.75 1.44
CA ILE A 457 -17.88 -0.98 2.54
C ILE A 457 -16.78 -0.54 3.51
N GLY A 458 -16.75 0.73 3.94
CA GLY A 458 -15.72 1.23 4.86
C GLY A 458 -14.27 0.96 4.41
N GLY A 459 -14.07 0.87 3.09
CA GLY A 459 -12.80 0.55 2.43
C GLY A 459 -12.48 -0.94 2.34
N ALA A 460 -13.26 -1.82 2.98
CA ALA A 460 -13.06 -3.26 2.92
C ALA A 460 -13.54 -3.83 1.60
N VAL A 461 -12.93 -4.92 1.15
CA VAL A 461 -13.43 -5.75 0.03
C VAL A 461 -13.76 -7.13 0.58
N ILE A 462 -15.03 -7.52 0.44
CA ILE A 462 -15.54 -8.82 0.87
C ILE A 462 -16.09 -9.55 -0.35
N ASN A 463 -15.74 -10.82 -0.53
CA ASN A 463 -16.27 -11.68 -1.59
C ASN A 463 -16.68 -13.06 -1.03
N PRO A 464 -17.45 -13.87 -1.78
CA PRO A 464 -17.66 -15.27 -1.41
C PRO A 464 -16.33 -16.05 -1.37
N LEU A 465 -16.13 -16.91 -0.37
CA LEU A 465 -14.95 -17.77 -0.28
C LEU A 465 -14.83 -18.65 -1.53
N SER A 466 -13.71 -18.55 -2.24
CA SER A 466 -13.49 -19.28 -3.49
C SER A 466 -13.32 -20.77 -3.29
N TYR A 467 -13.61 -21.54 -4.32
CA TYR A 467 -13.28 -22.97 -4.38
C TYR A 467 -11.80 -23.25 -4.10
N GLN A 468 -10.90 -22.39 -4.60
CA GLN A 468 -9.46 -22.46 -4.34
C GLN A 468 -9.13 -22.37 -2.84
N GLN A 469 -9.63 -21.34 -2.16
CA GLN A 469 -9.37 -21.16 -0.72
C GLN A 469 -10.14 -22.16 0.14
N ALA A 470 -11.35 -22.54 -0.26
CA ALA A 470 -12.14 -23.58 0.38
C ALA A 470 -11.40 -24.93 0.38
N ARG A 471 -10.78 -25.30 -0.75
CA ARG A 471 -9.88 -26.45 -0.84
C ARG A 471 -8.70 -26.29 0.11
N ASN A 472 -7.92 -25.22 -0.06
CA ASN A 472 -6.68 -25.05 0.69
C ASN A 472 -6.93 -25.17 2.20
N HIS A 473 -8.03 -24.60 2.71
CA HIS A 473 -8.33 -24.55 4.13
C HIS A 473 -9.34 -25.59 4.63
N ALA A 474 -9.75 -26.57 3.82
CA ALA A 474 -10.80 -27.54 4.16
C ALA A 474 -12.05 -26.85 4.75
N MET A 475 -12.67 -26.00 3.92
CA MET A 475 -13.90 -25.26 4.21
C MET A 475 -14.88 -25.44 3.05
N SER A 476 -16.14 -25.04 3.23
CA SER A 476 -17.12 -24.99 2.14
C SER A 476 -17.04 -23.64 1.41
N PRO A 477 -17.11 -23.61 0.06
CA PRO A 477 -17.16 -22.35 -0.69
C PRO A 477 -18.36 -21.48 -0.32
N GLY A 478 -18.28 -20.17 -0.61
CA GLY A 478 -19.40 -19.23 -0.51
C GLY A 478 -19.50 -18.40 0.78
N ALA A 479 -18.79 -18.78 1.84
CA ALA A 479 -18.79 -18.03 3.10
C ALA A 479 -18.23 -16.59 2.91
N PRO A 480 -18.68 -15.57 3.67
CA PRO A 480 -18.19 -14.20 3.51
C PRO A 480 -16.69 -14.09 3.86
N TYR A 481 -15.86 -13.85 2.85
CA TYR A 481 -14.41 -13.78 2.94
C TYR A 481 -13.91 -12.34 2.82
N VAL A 482 -13.12 -11.89 3.78
CA VAL A 482 -12.48 -10.57 3.79
C VAL A 482 -11.20 -10.60 2.95
N ALA A 483 -11.27 -10.13 1.70
CA ALA A 483 -10.12 -10.02 0.80
C ALA A 483 -9.24 -8.80 1.12
N ASP A 484 -9.87 -7.69 1.51
CA ASP A 484 -9.23 -6.51 2.08
C ASP A 484 -10.03 -6.08 3.32
N PRO A 485 -9.41 -5.96 4.51
CA PRO A 485 -10.13 -5.45 5.67
C PRO A 485 -10.47 -3.95 5.55
N GLY A 486 -9.78 -3.20 4.69
CA GLY A 486 -10.02 -1.76 4.56
C GLY A 486 -9.91 -1.00 5.88
N TYR A 487 -10.46 0.20 5.93
CA TYR A 487 -10.35 1.06 7.11
C TYR A 487 -11.15 0.50 8.31
N PHE A 488 -12.42 0.16 8.11
CA PHE A 488 -13.33 -0.09 9.23
C PHE A 488 -13.18 -1.47 9.90
N LEU A 489 -12.77 -2.51 9.16
CA LEU A 489 -12.46 -3.82 9.78
C LEU A 489 -11.05 -3.85 10.36
N GLN A 490 -10.07 -3.20 9.70
CA GLN A 490 -8.69 -3.16 10.18
C GLN A 490 -8.58 -2.45 11.53
N ARG A 491 -9.29 -1.33 11.75
CA ARG A 491 -9.31 -0.66 13.06
C ARG A 491 -9.88 -1.55 14.18
N SER A 492 -10.76 -2.47 13.83
CA SER A 492 -11.33 -3.50 14.70
C SER A 492 -10.59 -4.85 14.67
N ARG A 493 -9.38 -4.90 14.08
CA ARG A 493 -8.47 -6.08 14.05
C ARG A 493 -9.02 -7.32 13.33
N ILE A 494 -10.01 -7.13 12.48
CA ILE A 494 -10.44 -8.17 11.55
C ILE A 494 -9.53 -8.00 10.32
N GLY A 495 -8.62 -8.96 10.12
CA GLY A 495 -7.61 -8.91 9.06
C GLY A 495 -8.06 -9.58 7.76
N ARG A 496 -7.22 -9.44 6.73
CA ARG A 496 -7.34 -10.19 5.48
C ARG A 496 -7.38 -11.69 5.76
N GLY A 497 -8.27 -12.40 5.07
CA GLY A 497 -8.47 -13.83 5.25
C GLY A 497 -9.42 -14.20 6.40
N ALA A 498 -10.12 -13.22 6.97
CA ALA A 498 -11.19 -13.48 7.92
C ALA A 498 -12.44 -14.02 7.22
N ILE A 499 -13.13 -14.96 7.86
CA ILE A 499 -14.46 -15.45 7.49
C ILE A 499 -15.46 -14.93 8.50
N ILE A 500 -16.46 -14.19 8.06
CA ILE A 500 -17.48 -13.61 8.94
C ILE A 500 -18.61 -14.62 9.15
N HIS A 501 -18.81 -15.02 10.41
CA HIS A 501 -19.81 -16.03 10.80
C HIS A 501 -21.15 -15.41 11.22
N SER A 502 -21.11 -14.25 11.87
CA SER A 502 -22.31 -13.54 12.29
C SER A 502 -22.03 -12.07 12.61
N VAL A 503 -23.06 -11.25 12.50
CA VAL A 503 -23.06 -9.83 12.93
C VAL A 503 -24.24 -9.61 13.88
N ASN A 504 -24.00 -9.06 15.07
CA ASN A 504 -25.00 -8.90 16.14
C ASN A 504 -25.76 -10.21 16.48
N GLY A 505 -25.09 -11.36 16.36
CA GLY A 505 -25.68 -12.68 16.59
C GLY A 505 -26.53 -13.22 15.42
N VAL A 506 -26.77 -12.41 14.38
CA VAL A 506 -27.41 -12.85 13.13
C VAL A 506 -26.37 -13.59 12.30
N LYS A 507 -26.62 -14.87 12.00
CA LYS A 507 -25.71 -15.72 11.21
C LYS A 507 -25.60 -15.20 9.78
N THR A 508 -24.39 -15.25 9.23
CA THR A 508 -24.08 -14.86 7.86
C THR A 508 -23.45 -16.04 7.12
N PRO A 509 -24.23 -17.08 6.79
CA PRO A 509 -23.71 -18.31 6.17
C PRO A 509 -23.15 -18.06 4.77
N ASP A 510 -23.62 -17.01 4.09
CA ASP A 510 -23.26 -16.64 2.74
C ASP A 510 -23.11 -15.12 2.60
N PHE A 511 -22.57 -14.73 1.45
CA PHE A 511 -22.34 -13.33 1.08
C PHE A 511 -23.62 -12.48 1.08
N ASP A 512 -24.75 -12.99 0.59
CA ASP A 512 -26.01 -12.22 0.52
C ASP A 512 -26.58 -11.91 1.90
N SER A 513 -26.50 -12.85 2.82
CA SER A 513 -26.93 -12.68 4.21
C SER A 513 -26.16 -11.54 4.89
N LEU A 514 -24.85 -11.47 4.68
CA LEU A 514 -24.01 -10.39 5.20
C LEU A 514 -24.31 -9.05 4.50
N LYS A 515 -24.42 -9.05 3.18
CA LYS A 515 -24.74 -7.86 2.38
C LYS A 515 -26.06 -7.23 2.83
N ASN A 516 -27.12 -8.05 2.93
CA ASN A 516 -28.45 -7.59 3.34
C ASN A 516 -28.44 -7.01 4.75
N PHE A 517 -27.67 -7.61 5.68
CA PHE A 517 -27.47 -7.04 7.00
C PHE A 517 -26.88 -5.62 6.90
N PHE A 518 -25.78 -5.45 6.17
CA PHE A 518 -25.12 -4.15 6.04
C PHE A 518 -25.97 -3.11 5.34
N ILE A 519 -26.78 -3.48 4.34
CA ILE A 519 -27.73 -2.54 3.68
C ILE A 519 -28.65 -1.90 4.72
N THR A 520 -29.19 -2.70 5.66
CA THR A 520 -30.13 -2.23 6.69
C THR A 520 -29.47 -1.56 7.90
N CYS A 521 -28.15 -1.70 8.05
CA CYS A 521 -27.39 -1.23 9.20
C CYS A 521 -27.00 0.25 9.02
N PRO A 522 -27.46 1.19 9.86
CA PRO A 522 -27.11 2.61 9.76
C PRO A 522 -25.61 2.86 9.88
N ASP A 523 -25.16 3.95 9.26
CA ASP A 523 -23.79 4.44 9.44
C ASP A 523 -23.49 4.74 10.91
N GLY A 524 -22.27 4.44 11.36
CA GLY A 524 -21.84 4.57 12.75
C GLY A 524 -22.41 3.54 13.72
N GLU A 525 -23.31 2.63 13.30
CA GLU A 525 -23.83 1.59 14.19
C GLU A 525 -22.70 0.70 14.71
N ARG A 526 -22.73 0.44 16.02
CA ARG A 526 -21.84 -0.49 16.70
C ARG A 526 -22.39 -1.91 16.55
N VAL A 527 -21.62 -2.77 15.88
CA VAL A 527 -21.96 -4.18 15.67
C VAL A 527 -20.91 -5.11 16.25
N VAL A 528 -21.34 -6.27 16.75
CA VAL A 528 -20.44 -7.35 17.20
C VAL A 528 -20.27 -8.34 16.05
N VAL A 529 -19.05 -8.45 15.53
CA VAL A 529 -18.71 -9.37 14.44
C VAL A 529 -18.01 -10.59 15.00
N LYS A 530 -18.56 -11.77 14.73
CA LYS A 530 -17.88 -13.04 14.97
C LYS A 530 -17.21 -13.51 13.70
N PHE A 531 -15.94 -13.90 13.80
CA PHE A 531 -15.16 -14.33 12.65
C PHE A 531 -14.13 -15.40 13.05
N SER A 532 -13.52 -16.04 12.06
CA SER A 532 -12.29 -16.83 12.22
C SER A 532 -11.32 -16.51 11.11
N ASN A 533 -10.03 -16.79 11.28
CA ASN A 533 -9.08 -16.68 10.18
C ASN A 533 -8.99 -18.02 9.44
N LEU A 534 -8.66 -17.98 8.15
CA LEU A 534 -8.49 -19.20 7.34
C LEU A 534 -7.47 -20.20 7.93
N THR A 535 -6.38 -19.69 8.51
CA THR A 535 -5.32 -20.51 9.14
C THR A 535 -5.65 -20.90 10.58
N ASP A 536 -6.19 -19.95 11.34
CA ASP A 536 -6.58 -20.08 12.73
C ASP A 536 -8.10 -20.07 12.82
N LYS A 537 -8.68 -21.27 12.67
CA LYS A 537 -10.13 -21.54 12.69
C LYS A 537 -10.79 -21.28 14.04
N SER A 538 -10.07 -20.70 15.01
CA SER A 538 -10.65 -20.27 16.28
C SER A 538 -11.65 -19.14 16.05
N GLU A 539 -12.81 -19.24 16.70
CA GLU A 539 -13.79 -18.16 16.72
C GLU A 539 -13.23 -16.98 17.53
N LYS A 540 -13.26 -15.80 16.93
CA LYS A 540 -12.90 -14.51 17.51
C LYS A 540 -14.10 -13.58 17.40
N MET A 541 -14.15 -12.59 18.29
CA MET A 541 -15.21 -11.60 18.30
C MET A 541 -14.60 -10.23 18.46
N GLU A 542 -15.03 -9.30 17.62
CA GLU A 542 -14.60 -7.91 17.67
C GLU A 542 -15.80 -6.98 17.53
N VAL A 543 -15.68 -5.80 18.11
CA VAL A 543 -16.68 -4.73 17.96
C VAL A 543 -16.26 -3.87 16.78
N VAL A 544 -17.17 -3.70 15.83
CA VAL A 544 -16.97 -2.92 14.60
C VAL A 544 -17.97 -1.78 14.59
N HIS A 545 -17.54 -0.61 14.13
CA HIS A 545 -18.44 0.51 13.83
C HIS A 545 -18.55 0.64 12.32
N ILE A 546 -19.78 0.56 11.80
CA ILE A 546 -20.04 0.75 10.37
C ILE A 546 -19.54 2.12 9.95
N ASP A 547 -18.88 2.19 8.79
CA ASP A 547 -18.36 3.43 8.21
C ASP A 547 -18.74 3.50 6.73
N ARG A 548 -19.54 4.51 6.38
CA ARG A 548 -19.96 4.84 5.02
C ARG A 548 -19.47 6.23 4.58
N ARG A 549 -18.73 6.93 5.44
CA ARG A 549 -18.30 8.32 5.22
C ARG A 549 -17.08 8.40 4.31
N TRP A 550 -16.05 7.58 4.57
CA TRP A 550 -14.76 7.71 3.90
C TRP A 550 -14.69 7.02 2.53
N PHE A 551 -15.40 5.91 2.38
CA PHE A 551 -15.30 4.98 1.25
C PHE A 551 -16.68 4.67 0.66
N PRO A 552 -16.79 4.27 -0.62
CA PRO A 552 -18.07 3.90 -1.22
C PRO A 552 -18.66 2.66 -0.54
N PHE A 553 -19.99 2.56 -0.55
CA PHE A 553 -20.70 1.31 -0.30
C PHE A 553 -21.33 0.79 -1.61
N CYS A 554 -20.78 -0.27 -2.19
CA CYS A 554 -21.27 -0.83 -3.45
C CYS A 554 -21.06 -2.34 -3.55
N GLU A 555 -21.80 -2.96 -4.47
CA GLU A 555 -21.55 -4.34 -4.93
C GLU A 555 -21.09 -4.30 -6.37
N CYS A 556 -19.95 -4.92 -6.65
CA CYS A 556 -19.43 -5.08 -8.00
C CYS A 556 -19.60 -6.53 -8.45
N THR A 557 -20.26 -6.71 -9.60
CA THR A 557 -20.48 -8.01 -10.23
C THR A 557 -19.77 -8.07 -11.58
N ARG A 558 -19.14 -9.20 -11.85
CA ARG A 558 -18.40 -9.46 -13.07
C ARG A 558 -19.33 -9.72 -14.25
N ASP A 559 -18.98 -9.16 -15.40
CA ASP A 559 -19.58 -9.41 -16.70
C ASP A 559 -18.49 -9.97 -17.62
N ASP A 560 -18.54 -11.28 -17.83
CA ASP A 560 -17.55 -12.01 -18.63
C ASP A 560 -17.74 -11.79 -20.15
N MET A 561 -18.89 -11.28 -20.59
CA MET A 561 -19.14 -10.93 -22.01
C MET A 561 -18.49 -9.59 -22.37
N LEU A 562 -18.60 -8.60 -21.49
CA LEU A 562 -17.98 -7.30 -21.68
C LEU A 562 -16.53 -7.23 -21.16
N GLY A 563 -16.10 -8.23 -20.39
CA GLY A 563 -14.84 -8.21 -19.65
C GLY A 563 -14.78 -7.08 -18.63
N THR A 564 -15.93 -6.70 -18.08
CA THR A 564 -16.10 -5.56 -17.18
C THR A 564 -16.68 -5.96 -15.83
N TRP A 565 -16.66 -5.02 -14.88
CA TRP A 565 -17.33 -5.16 -13.60
C TRP A 565 -18.35 -4.04 -13.49
N HIS A 566 -19.59 -4.39 -13.14
CA HIS A 566 -20.69 -3.47 -12.92
C HIS A 566 -20.85 -3.26 -11.42
N CYS A 567 -20.66 -2.03 -10.96
CA CYS A 567 -20.75 -1.69 -9.54
C CYS A 567 -22.05 -0.92 -9.27
N GLU A 568 -22.94 -1.53 -8.50
CA GLU A 568 -24.18 -0.92 -8.03
C GLU A 568 -23.95 -0.27 -6.68
N ASN A 569 -24.36 1.00 -6.54
CA ASN A 569 -24.29 1.71 -5.28
C ASN A 569 -25.33 1.14 -4.31
N LEU A 570 -24.88 0.68 -3.14
CA LEU A 570 -25.73 0.11 -2.09
C LEU A 570 -26.10 1.13 -1.01
N ASP A 571 -25.62 2.37 -1.11
CA ASP A 571 -26.17 3.50 -0.37
C ASP A 571 -27.55 3.84 -0.95
N VAL A 572 -28.55 3.04 -0.57
CA VAL A 572 -29.95 3.34 -0.85
C VAL A 572 -30.27 4.66 -0.14
N LYS A 573 -30.53 5.72 -0.93
CA LYS A 573 -31.33 6.84 -0.43
C LYS A 573 -32.64 6.23 0.04
N VAL A 574 -32.89 6.25 1.34
CA VAL A 574 -34.23 6.03 1.89
C VAL A 574 -35.12 7.17 1.38
N VAL A 575 -35.55 7.11 0.11
CA VAL A 575 -36.51 8.03 -0.49
C VAL A 575 -37.91 7.55 -0.10
N SER A 576 -38.32 7.95 1.10
CA SER A 576 -39.66 8.47 1.40
C SER A 576 -39.79 8.68 2.91
N ALA A 577 -39.08 9.69 3.40
CA ALA A 577 -39.50 10.51 4.51
C ALA A 577 -38.80 11.87 4.35
N GLU A 578 -39.18 12.65 3.32
CA GLU A 578 -39.08 14.09 3.49
C GLU A 578 -39.90 14.44 4.73
N SER A 579 -39.25 15.12 5.67
CA SER A 579 -39.67 15.43 7.04
C SER A 579 -39.56 14.28 8.06
N GLU A 580 -38.37 14.14 8.68
CA GLU A 580 -38.17 14.16 10.15
C GLU A 580 -36.86 13.50 10.62
N SER A 581 -36.11 12.77 9.78
CA SER A 581 -34.91 12.02 10.21
C SER A 581 -33.62 12.83 10.37
N ASP A 582 -33.43 13.93 9.62
CA ASP A 582 -32.34 14.91 9.89
C ASP A 582 -32.54 15.69 11.21
N SER A 583 -33.73 15.55 11.80
CA SER A 583 -33.99 16.01 13.16
C SER A 583 -33.85 14.91 14.21
N ASN A 584 -33.83 13.61 13.85
CA ASN A 584 -33.82 12.50 14.82
C ASN A 584 -32.43 12.02 15.25
N ALA A 585 -31.38 12.20 14.44
CA ALA A 585 -30.00 12.10 14.95
C ALA A 585 -29.67 13.24 15.94
N LYS A 586 -30.39 14.37 15.82
CA LYS A 586 -30.33 15.50 16.77
C LYS A 586 -31.42 15.47 17.87
N LYS A 587 -32.39 14.53 17.85
CA LYS A 587 -33.51 14.45 18.82
C LYS A 587 -33.49 13.23 19.75
N ASN A 588 -32.66 12.21 19.52
CA ASN A 588 -32.31 11.31 20.62
C ASN A 588 -31.28 12.04 21.48
N GLY A 589 -31.74 12.76 22.50
CA GLY A 589 -30.87 13.35 23.52
C GLY A 589 -29.85 12.30 23.94
N SER A 590 -28.56 12.62 23.75
CA SER A 590 -27.48 11.63 23.78
C SER A 590 -27.54 10.87 25.11
N LYS A 591 -28.06 9.64 25.03
CA LYS A 591 -28.23 8.79 26.20
C LYS A 591 -26.83 8.34 26.58
N ALA A 592 -26.47 8.49 27.85
CA ALA A 592 -25.18 8.04 28.35
C ALA A 592 -24.90 6.60 27.89
N ILE A 593 -23.75 6.38 27.27
CA ILE A 593 -23.27 5.06 26.84
C ILE A 593 -23.01 4.19 28.07
N GLY A 594 -22.59 4.81 29.17
CA GLY A 594 -22.41 4.16 30.47
C GLY A 594 -21.93 5.14 31.53
N SER A 595 -21.53 4.62 32.68
CA SER A 595 -20.81 5.38 33.71
C SER A 595 -19.78 4.49 34.39
N THR A 596 -18.63 5.05 34.76
CA THR A 596 -17.54 4.31 35.42
C THR A 596 -16.93 5.12 36.55
N THR A 597 -16.05 4.51 37.33
CA THR A 597 -15.21 5.20 38.31
C THR A 597 -13.88 5.58 37.67
N THR A 598 -13.05 6.35 38.37
CA THR A 598 -11.69 6.63 37.92
C THR A 598 -10.76 5.44 38.14
N LEU A 599 -9.58 5.47 37.50
CA LEU A 599 -8.52 4.52 37.81
C LEU A 599 -8.08 4.66 39.28
N PRO A 600 -7.75 3.56 39.97
CA PRO A 600 -7.28 3.61 41.34
C PRO A 600 -5.86 4.20 41.39
N GLY A 601 -5.71 5.35 42.06
CA GLY A 601 -4.40 5.95 42.31
C GLY A 601 -3.68 5.32 43.50
N LYS A 602 -2.40 5.03 43.36
CA LYS A 602 -1.52 4.45 44.39
C LYS A 602 -1.02 5.51 45.39
N ASN A 603 -1.14 6.78 45.04
CA ASN A 603 -0.76 7.93 45.87
C ASN A 603 -1.72 9.11 45.63
N LYS A 604 -1.56 10.21 46.39
CA LYS A 604 -2.46 11.37 46.32
C LYS A 604 -2.44 12.07 44.96
N VAL A 605 -1.27 12.15 44.32
CA VAL A 605 -1.10 12.82 43.02
C VAL A 605 -1.80 12.01 41.93
N GLU A 606 -1.58 10.70 41.90
CA GLU A 606 -2.28 9.77 41.01
C GLU A 606 -3.80 9.84 41.22
N ALA A 607 -4.28 9.78 42.46
CA ALA A 607 -5.71 9.79 42.76
C ALA A 607 -6.39 11.10 42.29
N LYS A 608 -5.69 12.22 42.33
CA LYS A 608 -6.16 13.51 41.82
C LYS A 608 -6.19 13.52 40.28
N LEU A 609 -5.10 13.12 39.63
CA LEU A 609 -4.98 13.18 38.17
C LEU A 609 -5.75 12.07 37.43
N ALA A 610 -6.12 10.97 38.10
CA ALA A 610 -6.95 9.92 37.54
C ALA A 610 -8.32 10.42 37.02
N ARG A 611 -8.78 11.58 37.49
CA ARG A 611 -10.02 12.25 37.06
C ARG A 611 -9.86 13.10 35.81
N SER A 612 -8.63 13.33 35.36
CA SER A 612 -8.34 14.20 34.22
C SER A 612 -7.49 13.50 33.14
N LEU A 613 -7.12 12.24 33.33
CA LEU A 613 -6.37 11.47 32.34
C LEU A 613 -7.27 10.44 31.64
N VAL A 614 -7.15 10.40 30.32
CA VAL A 614 -7.92 9.51 29.45
C VAL A 614 -7.00 8.87 28.42
N THR A 615 -7.42 7.77 27.81
CA THR A 615 -6.74 7.21 26.63
C THR A 615 -7.41 7.75 25.38
N VAL A 616 -6.61 8.17 24.40
CA VAL A 616 -7.08 8.63 23.09
C VAL A 616 -6.58 7.66 22.03
N ASP A 617 -7.50 7.09 21.26
CA ASP A 617 -7.19 6.29 20.08
C ASP A 617 -7.58 7.11 18.84
N PHE A 618 -6.74 7.11 17.81
CA PHE A 618 -6.97 7.83 16.56
C PHE A 618 -6.71 6.94 15.36
N ASP A 619 -7.71 6.81 14.49
CA ASP A 619 -7.62 6.00 13.29
C ASP A 619 -7.75 6.88 12.04
N ARG A 620 -6.88 6.68 11.05
CA ARG A 620 -6.77 7.49 9.84
C ARG A 620 -7.13 6.68 8.59
N PRO A 621 -8.04 7.18 7.74
CA PRO A 621 -8.44 6.48 6.52
C PRO A 621 -7.44 6.62 5.37
N PHE A 622 -6.63 7.68 5.33
CA PHE A 622 -5.77 8.00 4.19
C PHE A 622 -4.36 8.44 4.60
N SER A 623 -3.37 8.07 3.77
CA SER A 623 -1.96 8.42 3.96
C SER A 623 -1.64 9.84 3.45
N VAL A 624 -2.11 10.85 4.19
CA VAL A 624 -1.82 12.27 3.93
C VAL A 624 -0.64 12.77 4.80
N ASN A 625 -0.09 13.95 4.47
CA ASN A 625 1.04 14.56 5.20
C ASN A 625 2.29 13.66 5.34
N SER A 626 2.53 12.78 4.36
CA SER A 626 3.65 11.84 4.34
C SER A 626 3.71 10.88 5.54
N LEU A 627 2.56 10.55 6.11
CA LEU A 627 2.38 9.59 7.19
C LEU A 627 1.71 8.32 6.66
N SER A 628 2.27 7.15 6.98
CA SER A 628 1.79 5.85 6.47
C SER A 628 1.04 5.00 7.50
N THR A 629 1.12 5.34 8.78
CA THR A 629 0.44 4.60 9.85
C THR A 629 -1.02 5.05 9.95
N SER A 630 -1.93 4.09 10.11
CA SER A 630 -3.38 4.29 10.15
C SER A 630 -3.98 4.30 11.55
N ASN A 631 -3.22 3.95 12.59
CA ASN A 631 -3.74 3.59 13.90
C ASN A 631 -2.79 4.08 15.00
N TYR A 632 -3.27 4.96 15.87
CA TYR A 632 -2.50 5.63 16.91
C TYR A 632 -3.19 5.55 18.27
N ARG A 633 -2.40 5.66 19.33
CA ARG A 633 -2.87 5.65 20.73
C ARG A 633 -1.95 6.49 21.60
N GLY A 634 -2.53 7.28 22.51
CA GLY A 634 -1.78 8.10 23.46
C GLY A 634 -2.61 8.49 24.68
N THR A 635 -1.97 9.17 25.63
CA THR A 635 -2.61 9.72 26.83
C THR A 635 -3.17 11.11 26.54
N GLY A 636 -4.46 11.32 26.85
CA GLY A 636 -5.11 12.62 26.80
C GLY A 636 -5.27 13.25 28.20
N LEU A 637 -5.23 14.59 28.25
CA LEU A 637 -5.47 15.40 29.43
C LEU A 637 -6.77 16.21 29.27
N VAL A 638 -7.75 15.97 30.14
CA VAL A 638 -9.01 16.73 30.18
C VAL A 638 -8.74 18.12 30.73
N ILE A 639 -8.84 19.13 29.87
CA ILE A 639 -8.62 20.55 30.19
C ILE A 639 -9.93 21.29 30.46
N ASP A 640 -11.05 20.81 29.89
CA ASP A 640 -12.39 21.29 30.21
C ASP A 640 -13.38 20.11 30.18
N ALA A 641 -13.70 19.56 31.35
CA ALA A 641 -14.64 18.45 31.49
C ALA A 641 -16.10 18.83 31.14
N THR A 642 -16.45 20.12 31.24
CA THR A 642 -17.82 20.60 30.97
C THR A 642 -18.11 20.68 29.48
N LYS A 643 -17.07 21.00 28.68
CA LYS A 643 -17.13 21.02 27.22
C LYS A 643 -16.57 19.75 26.58
N GLY A 644 -15.93 18.89 27.36
CA GLY A 644 -15.31 17.66 26.91
C GLY A 644 -14.01 17.85 26.13
N LEU A 645 -13.25 18.91 26.42
CA LEU A 645 -11.98 19.18 25.72
C LEU A 645 -10.82 18.40 26.35
N VAL A 646 -10.07 17.72 25.49
CA VAL A 646 -8.94 16.86 25.84
C VAL A 646 -7.74 17.22 24.98
N VAL A 647 -6.61 17.53 25.62
CA VAL A 647 -5.32 17.72 24.94
C VAL A 647 -4.65 16.37 24.77
N VAL A 648 -4.09 16.11 23.61
CA VAL A 648 -3.32 14.91 23.28
C VAL A 648 -2.11 15.29 22.43
N ASP A 649 -1.04 14.50 22.42
CA ASP A 649 0.10 14.79 21.55
C ASP A 649 -0.25 14.61 20.06
N ARG A 650 0.43 15.38 19.21
CA ARG A 650 0.21 15.33 17.75
C ARG A 650 0.81 14.06 17.12
N ASN A 651 1.66 13.32 17.84
CA ASN A 651 2.10 12.00 17.40
C ASN A 651 0.99 10.94 17.54
N THR A 652 -0.06 11.22 18.32
CA THR A 652 -1.28 10.42 18.42
C THR A 652 -2.37 10.94 17.47
N VAL A 653 -2.73 12.22 17.55
CA VAL A 653 -3.71 12.85 16.64
C VAL A 653 -2.94 13.74 15.66
N THR A 654 -2.64 13.20 14.48
CA THR A 654 -1.67 13.81 13.55
C THR A 654 -2.24 14.95 12.72
N ASP A 655 -3.54 14.90 12.43
CA ASP A 655 -4.31 15.82 11.61
C ASP A 655 -5.82 15.67 11.93
N ASN A 656 -6.64 16.47 11.28
CA ASN A 656 -8.11 16.47 11.39
C ASN A 656 -8.79 15.40 10.49
N LEU A 657 -8.03 14.56 9.78
CA LEU A 657 -8.54 13.54 8.86
C LEU A 657 -8.49 12.16 9.54
N GLY A 658 -9.49 11.87 10.37
CA GLY A 658 -9.62 10.57 11.04
C GLY A 658 -10.70 10.54 12.11
N ASP A 659 -10.81 9.39 12.77
CA ASP A 659 -11.72 9.15 13.88
C ASP A 659 -10.97 9.14 15.21
N ALA A 660 -11.37 9.99 16.15
CA ALA A 660 -10.85 9.99 17.51
C ALA A 660 -11.84 9.32 18.46
N MET A 661 -11.33 8.47 19.36
CA MET A 661 -12.09 7.86 20.45
C MET A 661 -11.42 8.19 21.77
N VAL A 662 -12.21 8.58 22.78
CA VAL A 662 -11.74 8.86 24.13
C VAL A 662 -12.21 7.75 25.05
N THR A 663 -11.28 7.10 25.74
CA THR A 663 -11.55 6.03 26.69
C THR A 663 -11.28 6.48 28.13
N PHE A 664 -12.30 6.37 28.97
CA PHE A 664 -12.28 6.72 30.39
C PHE A 664 -12.08 5.47 31.24
N ALA A 665 -11.03 5.50 32.07
CA ALA A 665 -10.67 4.45 33.01
C ALA A 665 -10.67 3.02 32.40
N SER A 666 -10.25 2.88 31.14
CA SER A 666 -10.27 1.62 30.38
C SER A 666 -11.65 0.92 30.34
N THR A 667 -12.74 1.65 30.58
CA THR A 667 -14.09 1.08 30.75
C THR A 667 -15.10 1.63 29.75
N ILE A 668 -15.09 2.94 29.53
CA ILE A 668 -16.06 3.62 28.64
C ILE A 668 -15.31 4.28 27.52
N MET A 669 -15.66 3.93 26.28
CA MET A 669 -15.13 4.55 25.08
C MET A 669 -16.24 5.35 24.40
N VAL A 670 -15.96 6.60 24.06
CA VAL A 670 -16.90 7.50 23.38
C VAL A 670 -16.22 8.14 22.16
N PRO A 671 -16.96 8.45 21.08
CA PRO A 671 -16.41 9.20 19.95
C PRO A 671 -16.04 10.63 20.37
N ALA A 672 -15.03 11.18 19.71
CA ALA A 672 -14.59 12.55 19.85
C ALA A 672 -14.26 13.17 18.49
N GLN A 673 -14.46 14.48 18.38
CA GLN A 673 -14.11 15.27 17.20
C GLN A 673 -12.72 15.89 17.39
N VAL A 674 -11.88 15.87 16.35
CA VAL A 674 -10.65 16.67 16.35
C VAL A 674 -11.03 18.13 16.10
N VAL A 675 -10.92 18.97 17.13
CA VAL A 675 -11.31 20.39 17.04
C VAL A 675 -10.15 21.31 16.72
N PHE A 676 -8.91 20.86 16.97
CA PHE A 676 -7.72 21.63 16.68
C PHE A 676 -6.47 20.74 16.62
N VAL A 677 -5.56 21.02 15.68
CA VAL A 677 -4.23 20.38 15.61
C VAL A 677 -3.20 21.50 15.51
N HIS A 678 -2.30 21.63 16.50
CA HIS A 678 -1.38 22.74 16.49
C HIS A 678 -0.40 22.61 15.30
N PRO A 679 -0.23 23.65 14.48
CA PRO A 679 0.49 23.54 13.21
C PRO A 679 1.99 23.28 13.40
N VAL A 680 2.57 23.78 14.50
CA VAL A 680 4.02 23.73 14.76
C VAL A 680 4.42 23.02 16.06
N HIS A 681 3.48 22.82 16.99
CA HIS A 681 3.74 22.26 18.33
C HIS A 681 3.05 20.92 18.51
N ASN A 682 3.65 20.04 19.32
CA ASN A 682 3.29 18.63 19.34
C ASN A 682 2.05 18.35 20.22
N PHE A 683 0.94 19.00 19.89
CA PHE A 683 -0.35 18.73 20.51
C PHE A 683 -1.52 18.95 19.55
N ALA A 684 -2.62 18.31 19.88
CA ALA A 684 -3.94 18.45 19.30
C ALA A 684 -4.97 18.49 20.42
N ILE A 685 -6.17 18.95 20.09
CA ILE A 685 -7.30 19.01 21.02
C ILE A 685 -8.46 18.27 20.38
N VAL A 686 -9.02 17.33 21.13
CA VAL A 686 -10.23 16.58 20.76
C VAL A 686 -11.37 16.92 21.71
N GLN A 687 -12.60 16.82 21.22
CA GLN A 687 -13.80 17.12 21.98
C GLN A 687 -14.74 15.91 21.99
N TYR A 688 -15.07 15.40 23.18
CA TYR A 688 -16.12 14.40 23.37
C TYR A 688 -17.41 15.05 23.89
N ASP A 689 -18.57 14.41 23.69
CA ASP A 689 -19.82 14.86 24.32
C ASP A 689 -19.90 14.36 25.78
N PRO A 690 -19.87 15.25 26.79
CA PRO A 690 -19.91 14.85 28.21
C PRO A 690 -21.17 14.09 28.62
N LYS A 691 -22.27 14.21 27.87
CA LYS A 691 -23.49 13.45 28.15
C LYS A 691 -23.31 11.95 27.91
N LEU A 692 -22.36 11.55 27.06
CA LEU A 692 -22.10 10.14 26.73
C LEU A 692 -21.46 9.36 27.89
N ILE A 693 -20.80 10.04 28.84
CA ILE A 693 -20.08 9.40 29.96
C ILE A 693 -20.92 9.29 31.25
N GLY A 694 -22.19 9.72 31.23
CA GLY A 694 -23.11 9.61 32.36
C GLY A 694 -22.56 10.22 33.65
N SER A 695 -22.55 9.47 34.76
CA SER A 695 -22.06 9.90 36.06
C SER A 695 -20.56 9.66 36.29
N THR A 696 -19.77 9.46 35.22
CA THR A 696 -18.32 9.24 35.35
C THR A 696 -17.66 10.51 35.93
N PRO A 697 -16.90 10.41 37.04
CA PRO A 697 -16.44 11.58 37.79
C PRO A 697 -15.15 12.19 37.20
N ILE A 698 -15.25 12.69 35.96
CA ILE A 698 -14.16 13.40 35.27
C ILE A 698 -14.16 14.87 35.64
N GLU A 699 -12.97 15.42 35.86
CA GLU A 699 -12.74 16.81 36.27
C GLU A 699 -11.73 17.47 35.33
N SER A 700 -11.90 18.77 35.08
CA SER A 700 -10.88 19.58 34.43
C SER A 700 -9.60 19.57 35.27
N CYS A 701 -8.46 19.39 34.64
CA CYS A 701 -7.19 19.46 35.34
C CYS A 701 -6.95 20.86 35.91
N LYS A 702 -6.22 20.94 37.03
CA LYS A 702 -5.78 22.23 37.58
C LYS A 702 -4.46 22.61 36.92
N ILE A 703 -4.46 23.74 36.23
CA ILE A 703 -3.27 24.27 35.55
C ILE A 703 -2.49 25.16 36.52
N SER A 704 -1.19 24.91 36.67
CA SER A 704 -0.29 25.79 37.41
C SER A 704 -0.03 27.07 36.62
N GLN A 705 -0.01 28.21 37.31
CA GLN A 705 0.40 29.50 36.75
C GLN A 705 1.92 29.73 36.88
N THR A 706 2.63 28.82 37.56
CA THR A 706 4.06 28.93 37.84
C THR A 706 4.85 28.28 36.70
N LYS A 707 5.90 28.96 36.24
CA LYS A 707 6.83 28.40 35.25
C LYS A 707 7.81 27.44 35.94
N LEU A 708 7.95 26.25 35.35
CA LEU A 708 8.94 25.25 35.77
C LEU A 708 10.36 25.81 35.73
N LYS A 709 11.16 25.42 36.71
CA LYS A 709 12.59 25.76 36.79
C LYS A 709 13.46 24.50 36.91
N PRO A 710 14.70 24.53 36.42
CA PRO A 710 15.66 23.47 36.70
C PRO A 710 15.79 23.20 38.21
N SER A 711 15.95 21.92 38.56
CA SER A 711 16.03 21.40 39.93
C SER A 711 14.73 21.48 40.76
N GLU A 712 13.61 21.86 40.15
CA GLU A 712 12.31 21.85 40.82
C GLU A 712 11.78 20.41 40.97
N PRO A 713 11.27 20.03 42.16
CA PRO A 713 10.69 18.71 42.39
C PRO A 713 9.29 18.61 41.79
N VAL A 714 9.07 17.57 40.98
CA VAL A 714 7.84 17.37 40.22
C VAL A 714 7.45 15.89 40.19
N TRP A 715 6.22 15.61 39.77
CA TRP A 715 5.74 14.27 39.49
C TRP A 715 5.50 14.10 37.99
N LEU A 716 5.96 13.00 37.42
CA LEU A 716 5.51 12.52 36.12
C LEU A 716 4.38 11.52 36.35
N VAL A 717 3.21 11.77 35.77
CA VAL A 717 2.03 10.89 35.87
C VAL A 717 1.47 10.65 34.47
N GLY A 718 1.18 9.40 34.14
CA GLY A 718 0.64 9.05 32.82
C GLY A 718 -0.02 7.68 32.81
N LEU A 719 -0.47 7.29 31.61
CA LEU A 719 -1.06 5.97 31.39
C LEU A 719 -0.04 5.06 30.68
N MET A 720 -0.05 3.79 31.07
CA MET A 720 0.72 2.74 30.42
C MET A 720 -0.23 1.61 30.03
N SER A 721 -0.34 1.33 28.73
CA SER A 721 -1.11 0.17 28.26
C SER A 721 -0.35 -1.14 28.52
N SER A 722 -1.08 -2.17 28.95
CA SER A 722 -0.62 -3.55 28.81
C SER A 722 -0.57 -3.97 27.33
N VAL A 723 0.15 -5.05 27.01
CA VAL A 723 0.46 -5.44 25.61
C VAL A 723 -0.81 -5.55 24.74
N GLY A 724 -0.91 -4.70 23.70
CA GLY A 724 -1.98 -4.69 22.69
C GLY A 724 -3.12 -3.69 22.98
N ARG A 725 -3.90 -3.26 21.96
CA ARG A 725 -4.94 -2.20 22.14
C ARG A 725 -6.14 -2.62 23.01
N SER A 726 -6.25 -3.90 23.41
CA SER A 726 -7.26 -4.39 24.38
C SER A 726 -6.74 -4.42 25.80
N GLY A 727 -5.48 -4.02 25.99
CA GLY A 727 -4.85 -3.96 27.29
C GLY A 727 -5.53 -2.90 28.15
N HIS A 728 -5.73 -3.24 29.43
CA HIS A 728 -6.03 -2.25 30.45
C HIS A 728 -4.88 -1.23 30.50
N SER A 729 -5.23 0.07 30.57
CA SER A 729 -4.28 1.14 30.83
C SER A 729 -4.13 1.31 32.34
N ASP A 730 -2.91 1.12 32.84
CA ASP A 730 -2.55 1.35 34.23
C ASP A 730 -2.11 2.80 34.44
N LEU A 731 -2.53 3.37 35.57
CA LEU A 731 -1.99 4.63 36.05
C LEU A 731 -0.60 4.39 36.67
N VAL A 732 0.38 5.13 36.17
CA VAL A 732 1.75 5.06 36.64
C VAL A 732 2.28 6.45 36.94
N SER A 733 3.14 6.54 37.96
CA SER A 733 3.77 7.80 38.34
C SER A 733 5.20 7.62 38.84
N ARG A 734 5.96 8.72 38.81
CA ARG A 734 7.30 8.83 39.36
C ARG A 734 7.56 10.24 39.86
N GLU A 735 7.95 10.36 41.12
CA GLU A 735 8.57 11.58 41.65
C GLU A 735 9.95 11.76 41.02
N THR A 736 10.26 12.97 40.57
CA THR A 736 11.52 13.31 39.91
C THR A 736 11.81 14.80 40.03
N ILE A 737 12.86 15.28 39.36
CA ILE A 737 13.19 16.70 39.28
C ILE A 737 13.33 17.13 37.83
N VAL A 738 13.04 18.40 37.57
CA VAL A 738 13.32 19.04 36.28
C VAL A 738 14.83 19.09 36.07
N SER A 739 15.35 18.30 35.14
CA SER A 739 16.79 18.30 34.82
C SER A 739 17.19 19.50 33.96
N GLY A 740 16.22 20.08 33.24
CA GLY A 740 16.37 21.35 32.54
C GLY A 740 15.27 21.59 31.53
N ILE A 741 15.19 22.83 31.05
CA ILE A 741 14.32 23.24 29.96
C ILE A 741 15.24 23.53 28.77
N LYS A 742 15.18 22.67 27.75
CA LYS A 742 16.17 22.66 26.66
C LYS A 742 15.51 22.38 25.33
N TRP A 743 16.00 23.06 24.30
CA TRP A 743 15.73 22.69 22.92
C TRP A 743 16.49 21.41 22.52
N ILE A 744 15.85 20.61 21.67
CA ILE A 744 16.47 19.43 21.04
C ILE A 744 16.32 19.57 19.53
N GLY A 745 17.45 19.68 18.83
CA GLY A 745 17.48 19.61 17.37
C GLY A 745 17.16 18.19 16.90
N LEU A 746 16.04 18.03 16.18
CA LEU A 746 15.64 16.75 15.62
C LEU A 746 16.18 16.59 14.19
N PRO A 747 16.61 15.37 13.80
CA PRO A 747 17.03 15.13 12.43
C PRO A 747 15.85 15.29 11.47
N MET A 748 16.13 15.86 10.31
CA MET A 748 15.13 16.11 9.28
C MET A 748 14.53 14.80 8.76
N PRO A 749 13.19 14.62 8.79
CA PRO A 749 12.57 13.40 8.34
C PRO A 749 12.61 13.29 6.79
N ASN A 750 12.57 12.05 6.32
CA ASN A 750 12.35 11.74 4.91
C ASN A 750 11.35 10.57 4.78
N PRO A 751 10.17 10.77 4.18
CA PRO A 751 9.67 12.00 3.54
C PRO A 751 9.41 13.16 4.53
N PRO A 752 9.29 14.43 4.06
CA PRO A 752 8.95 15.57 4.90
C PRO A 752 7.57 15.40 5.55
N ARG A 753 7.50 15.59 6.87
CA ARG A 753 6.29 15.43 7.70
C ARG A 753 6.40 16.28 8.96
N TYR A 754 5.34 16.36 9.75
CA TYR A 754 5.36 17.11 11.00
C TYR A 754 6.59 16.80 11.86
N GLN A 755 7.21 17.84 12.38
CA GLN A 755 8.29 17.82 13.36
C GLN A 755 8.10 19.04 14.27
N GLU A 756 8.50 18.94 15.53
CA GLU A 756 8.42 20.06 16.47
C GLU A 756 9.33 21.22 16.04
N HIS A 757 8.82 22.46 16.12
CA HIS A 757 9.53 23.68 15.74
C HIS A 757 9.66 24.63 16.94
N ASN A 758 10.86 25.17 17.14
CA ASN A 758 11.12 26.25 18.11
C ASN A 758 10.52 26.00 19.52
N LEU A 759 10.62 24.77 20.04
CA LEU A 759 10.14 24.43 21.38
C LEU A 759 11.30 24.17 22.35
N GLU A 760 11.23 24.82 23.51
CA GLU A 760 12.06 24.50 24.67
C GLU A 760 11.33 23.46 25.53
N MET A 761 11.85 22.23 25.55
CA MET A 761 11.19 21.09 26.17
C MET A 761 11.63 20.88 27.61
N VAL A 762 10.70 20.48 28.48
CA VAL A 762 10.99 20.07 29.86
C VAL A 762 11.59 18.66 29.85
N ALA A 763 12.81 18.55 30.36
CA ALA A 763 13.49 17.29 30.60
C ALA A 763 13.48 16.95 32.10
N LEU A 764 13.35 15.66 32.40
CA LEU A 764 13.33 15.12 33.76
C LEU A 764 14.57 14.26 33.99
N GLN A 765 14.99 14.09 35.25
CA GLN A 765 16.14 13.25 35.58
C GLN A 765 15.81 11.75 35.54
N ASP A 766 14.68 11.37 36.12
CA ASP A 766 14.18 9.99 36.17
C ASP A 766 12.79 9.93 35.56
N ILE A 767 12.56 8.98 34.66
CA ILE A 767 11.28 8.81 33.95
C ILE A 767 10.69 7.43 34.18
N VAL A 768 9.36 7.35 34.16
CA VAL A 768 8.60 6.10 34.08
C VAL A 768 8.12 5.91 32.65
N GLY A 769 8.02 4.65 32.18
CA GLY A 769 7.49 4.35 30.84
C GLY A 769 6.00 4.64 30.77
N THR A 770 5.60 5.54 29.86
CA THR A 770 4.20 5.94 29.64
C THR A 770 3.95 6.24 28.17
N GLU A 771 2.69 6.15 27.75
CA GLU A 771 2.19 6.54 26.42
C GLU A 771 1.84 8.05 26.36
N GLY A 772 2.54 8.86 27.15
CA GLY A 772 2.23 10.28 27.39
C GLY A 772 1.88 10.56 28.85
N GLY A 773 1.31 11.73 29.15
CA GLY A 773 0.88 12.10 30.49
C GLY A 773 1.10 13.57 30.82
N VAL A 774 1.41 13.86 32.07
CA VAL A 774 1.65 15.20 32.59
C VAL A 774 2.81 15.24 33.56
N VAL A 775 3.47 16.39 33.60
CA VAL A 775 4.36 16.82 34.68
C VAL A 775 3.57 17.76 35.57
N CYS A 776 3.58 17.52 36.87
CA CYS A 776 2.81 18.28 37.84
C CYS A 776 3.58 18.55 39.14
N SER A 777 3.09 19.54 39.88
CA SER A 777 3.57 19.84 41.22
C SER A 777 3.24 18.70 42.20
N PRO A 778 3.87 18.64 43.39
CA PRO A 778 3.50 17.68 44.43
C PRO A 778 2.02 17.75 44.88
N ASP A 779 1.36 18.89 44.64
CA ASP A 779 -0.08 19.07 44.89
C ASP A 779 -0.94 18.57 43.72
N GLY A 780 -0.34 18.15 42.60
CA GLY A 780 -1.00 17.67 41.40
C GLY A 780 -1.60 18.76 40.53
N GLU A 781 -0.97 19.94 40.47
CA GLU A 781 -1.28 20.97 39.47
C GLU A 781 -0.38 20.77 38.25
N VAL A 782 -0.96 20.74 37.05
CA VAL A 782 -0.26 20.44 35.80
C VAL A 782 0.58 21.63 35.37
N GLU A 783 1.85 21.37 35.09
CA GLU A 783 2.86 22.36 34.71
C GLU A 783 3.41 22.14 33.29
N ALA A 784 3.42 20.89 32.83
CA ALA A 784 3.73 20.54 31.44
C ALA A 784 2.97 19.29 31.00
N PHE A 785 2.67 19.20 29.70
CA PHE A 785 2.10 18.01 29.08
C PHE A 785 3.22 17.09 28.59
N TRP A 786 3.25 15.85 29.05
CA TRP A 786 4.28 14.87 28.68
C TRP A 786 3.91 14.19 27.36
N ALA A 787 4.53 14.63 26.27
CA ALA A 787 4.21 14.22 24.90
C ALA A 787 5.28 13.30 24.30
N SER A 788 4.87 12.44 23.36
CA SER A 788 5.76 11.61 22.55
C SER A 788 6.17 12.34 21.26
N PHE A 789 7.48 12.40 21.00
CA PHE A 789 8.06 13.04 19.81
C PHE A 789 8.67 11.96 18.92
N SER A 790 8.22 11.87 17.67
CA SER A 790 8.76 10.94 16.67
C SER A 790 9.86 11.57 15.82
N PHE A 791 10.87 10.76 15.50
CA PHE A 791 11.97 11.14 14.62
C PHE A 791 12.56 9.91 13.93
N GLN A 792 13.26 10.11 12.82
CA GLN A 792 13.97 9.02 12.14
C GLN A 792 15.43 8.98 12.60
N GLN A 793 15.86 7.81 13.06
CA GLN A 793 17.26 7.53 13.35
C GLN A 793 17.84 6.61 12.29
N GLN A 794 19.06 6.88 11.86
CA GLN A 794 19.81 5.93 11.04
C GLN A 794 20.27 4.76 11.90
N ARG A 795 19.86 3.54 11.56
CA ARG A 795 20.36 2.29 12.17
C ARG A 795 20.86 1.37 11.05
N GLY A 796 22.18 1.30 10.90
CA GLY A 796 22.80 0.62 9.76
C GLY A 796 22.46 1.29 8.43
N GLY A 797 22.05 0.51 7.44
CA GLY A 797 21.61 1.02 6.13
C GLY A 797 20.17 1.54 6.08
N GLN A 798 19.37 1.37 7.15
CA GLN A 798 17.96 1.74 7.17
C GLN A 798 17.67 2.91 8.11
N LYS A 799 16.68 3.72 7.75
CA LYS A 799 16.06 4.70 8.64
C LYS A 799 14.98 4.00 9.45
N VAL A 800 15.05 4.10 10.77
CA VAL A 800 14.09 3.48 11.68
C VAL A 800 13.37 4.58 12.44
N GLU A 801 12.04 4.45 12.52
CA GLU A 801 11.22 5.32 13.35
C GLU A 801 11.58 5.14 14.82
N SER A 802 11.85 6.25 15.51
CA SER A 802 12.21 6.30 16.91
C SER A 802 11.36 7.35 17.62
N GLN A 803 11.14 7.16 18.91
CA GLN A 803 10.33 8.06 19.73
C GLN A 803 11.02 8.35 21.05
N PHE A 804 10.78 9.53 21.61
CA PHE A 804 11.17 9.90 22.96
C PHE A 804 10.12 10.85 23.54
N ASN A 805 9.99 10.86 24.87
CA ASN A 805 9.00 11.72 25.52
C ASN A 805 9.66 12.92 26.20
N ARG A 806 8.98 14.08 26.15
CA ARG A 806 9.37 15.32 26.86
C ARG A 806 8.13 16.12 27.26
N GLY A 807 8.30 17.04 28.22
CA GLY A 807 7.24 17.94 28.62
C GLY A 807 7.15 19.17 27.72
N ILE A 808 5.94 19.47 27.23
CA ILE A 808 5.56 20.73 26.60
C ILE A 808 5.02 21.64 27.71
N PRO A 809 5.61 22.81 27.96
CA PRO A 809 5.06 23.77 28.93
C PRO A 809 3.56 24.01 28.71
N ILE A 810 2.78 23.90 29.79
CA ILE A 810 1.32 23.89 29.68
C ILE A 810 0.74 25.24 29.23
N ASP A 811 1.47 26.35 29.45
CA ASP A 811 1.06 27.68 29.02
C ASP A 811 1.00 27.83 27.49
N ILE A 812 1.86 27.10 26.75
CA ILE A 812 1.83 27.07 25.28
C ILE A 812 0.52 26.44 24.80
N ILE A 813 0.12 25.34 25.43
CA ILE A 813 -1.12 24.63 25.10
C ILE A 813 -2.34 25.49 25.45
N MET A 814 -2.33 26.14 26.63
CA MET A 814 -3.46 26.93 27.11
C MET A 814 -3.74 28.18 26.27
N GLU A 815 -2.74 28.76 25.61
CA GLU A 815 -2.95 29.88 24.67
C GLU A 815 -3.78 29.47 23.45
N SER A 816 -3.63 28.22 22.98
CA SER A 816 -4.49 27.67 21.92
C SER A 816 -5.81 27.12 22.44
N ALA A 817 -5.82 26.58 23.67
CA ALA A 817 -7.00 25.97 24.25
C ALA A 817 -8.03 26.98 24.79
N ALA A 818 -7.59 28.12 25.33
CA ALA A 818 -8.49 29.10 25.93
C ALA A 818 -9.54 29.67 24.93
N PRO A 819 -9.19 30.05 23.68
CA PRO A 819 -10.19 30.41 22.67
C PRO A 819 -11.21 29.30 22.41
N LEU A 820 -10.78 28.04 22.33
CA LEU A 820 -11.67 26.89 22.12
C LEU A 820 -12.60 26.67 23.33
N MET A 821 -12.10 26.89 24.55
CA MET A 821 -12.92 26.92 25.77
C MET A 821 -13.93 28.07 25.76
N GLU A 822 -13.80 29.08 24.89
CA GLU A 822 -14.80 30.13 24.66
C GLU A 822 -15.68 29.87 23.42
N GLY A 823 -15.42 28.78 22.67
CA GLY A 823 -16.11 28.47 21.41
C GLY A 823 -15.59 29.27 20.21
N LYS A 824 -14.35 29.76 20.28
CA LYS A 824 -13.64 30.48 19.20
C LYS A 824 -12.48 29.65 18.68
N SER A 825 -12.07 29.87 17.44
CA SER A 825 -10.84 29.28 16.90
C SER A 825 -9.61 30.09 17.33
N PRO A 826 -8.46 29.45 17.62
CA PRO A 826 -7.22 30.16 17.91
C PRO A 826 -6.64 30.80 16.64
N GLU A 827 -6.27 32.07 16.72
CA GLU A 827 -5.56 32.78 15.63
C GLU A 827 -4.06 32.75 15.91
N LEU A 828 -3.31 32.02 15.08
CA LEU A 828 -1.88 31.78 15.28
C LEU A 828 -1.04 32.34 14.14
N TRP A 829 0.10 32.93 14.50
CA TRP A 829 1.08 33.48 13.57
C TRP A 829 2.48 32.94 13.86
N ASP A 830 3.28 32.72 12.81
CA ASP A 830 4.68 32.28 12.92
C ASP A 830 5.59 33.14 12.03
N LEU A 831 6.87 33.28 12.36
CA LEU A 831 7.83 33.97 11.51
C LEU A 831 8.18 33.18 10.23
N GLY A 832 7.97 31.87 10.22
CA GLY A 832 8.38 30.97 9.14
C GLY A 832 9.87 30.64 9.16
N VAL A 833 10.43 30.44 10.36
CA VAL A 833 11.88 30.27 10.60
C VAL A 833 12.12 29.23 11.68
N ASP A 834 13.08 28.34 11.48
CA ASP A 834 13.64 27.51 12.56
C ASP A 834 14.85 28.23 13.15
N PHE A 835 14.85 28.43 14.46
CA PHE A 835 15.97 29.00 15.20
C PHE A 835 16.82 27.91 15.85
N GLU A 836 18.09 28.21 16.07
CA GLU A 836 18.98 27.43 16.93
C GLU A 836 19.56 28.32 18.03
N HIS A 837 19.86 27.71 19.18
CA HIS A 837 20.59 28.40 20.25
C HIS A 837 22.09 28.34 19.97
N ILE A 838 22.74 29.50 19.88
CA ILE A 838 24.20 29.62 19.87
C ILE A 838 24.68 30.29 21.16
N SER A 839 25.90 30.00 21.60
CA SER A 839 26.48 30.68 22.76
C SER A 839 26.75 32.16 22.44
N LEU A 840 26.72 33.03 23.46
CA LEU A 840 27.10 34.45 23.27
C LEU A 840 28.54 34.58 22.76
N ALA A 841 29.43 33.67 23.14
CA ALA A 841 30.79 33.59 22.59
C ALA A 841 30.77 33.36 21.07
N LYS A 842 29.92 32.43 20.60
CA LYS A 842 29.75 32.20 19.17
C LYS A 842 29.08 33.39 18.46
N GLY A 843 28.12 34.02 19.12
CA GLY A 843 27.52 35.27 18.63
C GLY A 843 28.57 36.37 18.41
N ARG A 844 29.52 36.53 19.34
CA ARG A 844 30.64 37.48 19.19
C ARG A 844 31.55 37.15 18.01
N GLU A 845 31.85 35.87 17.78
CA GLU A 845 32.59 35.45 16.57
C GLU A 845 31.86 35.78 15.27
N LEU A 846 30.53 35.85 15.32
CA LEU A 846 29.66 36.23 14.20
C LEU A 846 29.34 37.74 14.15
N GLY A 847 29.99 38.54 15.00
CA GLY A 847 29.94 40.00 14.97
C GLY A 847 28.92 40.64 15.92
N LEU A 848 28.42 39.92 16.93
CA LEU A 848 27.65 40.52 18.03
C LEU A 848 28.54 41.46 18.86
N GLU A 849 28.25 42.76 18.86
CA GLU A 849 29.02 43.74 19.63
C GLU A 849 28.94 43.52 21.15
N GLN A 850 29.97 44.01 21.86
CA GLN A 850 30.08 43.89 23.32
C GLN A 850 28.89 44.52 24.06
N SER A 851 28.45 45.71 23.63
CA SER A 851 27.30 46.44 24.20
C SER A 851 25.99 45.66 24.09
N LEU A 852 25.77 44.97 22.97
CA LEU A 852 24.61 44.15 22.72
C LEU A 852 24.67 42.86 23.55
N ALA A 853 25.85 42.23 23.62
CA ALA A 853 26.07 41.07 24.48
C ALA A 853 25.81 41.40 25.97
N GLU A 854 26.29 42.56 26.45
CA GLU A 854 26.01 43.03 27.82
C GLU A 854 24.51 43.27 28.06
N SER A 855 23.80 43.82 27.05
CA SER A 855 22.36 44.02 27.12
C SER A 855 21.60 42.69 27.23
N LEU A 856 22.02 41.68 26.46
CA LEU A 856 21.45 40.33 26.50
C LEU A 856 21.74 39.62 27.84
N GLU A 857 22.96 39.76 28.36
CA GLU A 857 23.34 39.20 29.67
C GLU A 857 22.59 39.85 30.82
N LYS A 858 22.23 41.13 30.69
CA LYS A 858 21.42 41.84 31.70
C LYS A 858 19.95 41.44 31.63
N ASP A 859 19.41 41.23 30.44
CA ASP A 859 18.01 40.85 30.22
C ASP A 859 17.74 39.39 30.65
N ALA A 860 18.66 38.48 30.32
CA ALA A 860 18.55 37.05 30.64
C ALA A 860 19.82 36.52 31.34
N PRO A 861 20.07 36.86 32.62
CA PRO A 861 21.33 36.56 33.31
C PRO A 861 21.67 35.07 33.42
N ASP A 862 20.65 34.22 33.44
CA ASP A 862 20.78 32.76 33.52
C ASP A 862 20.97 32.09 32.14
N ARG A 863 20.82 32.84 31.04
CA ARG A 863 20.94 32.34 29.66
C ARG A 863 22.15 32.96 28.97
N ARG A 864 23.16 32.13 28.69
CA ARG A 864 24.37 32.55 27.96
C ARG A 864 24.29 32.21 26.46
N THR A 865 23.09 32.33 25.90
CA THR A 865 22.79 31.98 24.51
C THR A 865 21.97 33.05 23.82
N ILE A 866 22.06 33.09 22.49
CA ILE A 866 21.20 33.90 21.61
C ILE A 866 20.67 33.03 20.47
N LEU A 867 19.60 33.48 19.81
CA LEU A 867 18.98 32.79 18.70
C LEU A 867 19.65 33.15 17.38
N SER A 868 19.97 32.13 16.59
CA SER A 868 20.44 32.26 15.21
C SER A 868 19.44 31.63 14.26
N VAL A 869 19.21 32.24 13.11
CA VAL A 869 18.38 31.69 12.03
C VAL A 869 19.07 30.45 11.48
N SER A 870 18.51 29.27 11.75
CA SER A 870 19.06 28.00 11.24
C SER A 870 18.45 27.62 9.89
N ARG A 871 17.16 27.87 9.71
CA ARG A 871 16.42 27.54 8.49
C ARG A 871 15.27 28.51 8.25
N ARG A 872 14.96 28.75 6.99
CA ARG A 872 13.87 29.61 6.54
C ARG A 872 12.87 28.79 5.73
N TRP A 873 11.59 28.94 6.01
CA TRP A 873 10.54 28.14 5.38
C TRP A 873 10.23 28.68 3.96
N GLY A 874 10.04 27.78 3.00
CA GLY A 874 9.86 28.15 1.60
C GLY A 874 8.60 28.99 1.35
N GLY A 875 8.73 30.01 0.51
CA GLY A 875 7.61 30.87 0.13
C GLY A 875 7.22 31.93 1.17
N THR A 876 7.81 31.94 2.37
CA THR A 876 7.53 32.97 3.40
C THR A 876 8.31 34.26 3.14
N GLU A 877 7.88 35.36 3.75
CA GLU A 877 8.60 36.63 3.67
C GLU A 877 9.95 36.54 4.38
N ALA A 878 10.01 35.83 5.50
CA ALA A 878 11.26 35.54 6.20
C ALA A 878 12.29 34.83 5.30
N ALA A 879 11.89 33.93 4.39
CA ALA A 879 12.83 33.31 3.45
C ALA A 879 13.43 34.26 2.43
N LYS A 880 12.73 35.35 2.09
CA LYS A 880 13.23 36.39 1.18
C LYS A 880 14.15 37.38 1.91
N VAL A 881 13.81 37.68 3.16
CA VAL A 881 14.35 38.81 3.91
C VAL A 881 15.49 38.41 4.86
N LEU A 882 15.38 37.26 5.51
CA LEU A 882 16.38 36.72 6.42
C LEU A 882 17.36 35.78 5.71
N LYS A 883 18.52 35.57 6.33
CA LYS A 883 19.57 34.63 5.92
C LYS A 883 19.91 33.67 7.04
N ASN A 884 20.36 32.47 6.69
CA ASN A 884 20.88 31.55 7.69
C ASN A 884 22.12 32.16 8.37
N GLY A 885 22.18 32.09 9.69
CA GLY A 885 23.20 32.73 10.52
C GLY A 885 22.88 34.14 11.00
N ASP A 886 21.77 34.75 10.56
CA ASP A 886 21.29 36.00 11.14
C ASP A 886 21.02 35.80 12.63
N ILE A 887 21.58 36.66 13.47
CA ILE A 887 21.38 36.61 14.92
C ILE A 887 20.17 37.49 15.27
N LEU A 888 19.15 36.92 15.91
CA LEU A 888 17.98 37.67 16.35
C LEU A 888 18.22 38.27 17.74
N VAL A 889 18.07 39.59 17.85
CA VAL A 889 18.32 40.35 19.07
C VAL A 889 17.02 40.82 19.71
N ALA A 890 16.14 41.40 18.90
CA ALA A 890 14.88 41.97 19.37
C ALA A 890 13.75 41.83 18.34
N VAL A 891 12.51 41.81 18.84
CA VAL A 891 11.28 41.91 18.05
C VAL A 891 10.52 43.15 18.54
N ASP A 892 10.25 44.08 17.64
CA ASP A 892 9.64 45.39 17.92
C ASP A 892 10.34 46.16 19.06
N GLY A 893 11.68 46.09 19.08
CA GLY A 893 12.52 46.73 20.08
C GLY A 893 12.56 46.02 21.44
N LYS A 894 11.80 44.92 21.63
CA LYS A 894 11.90 44.08 22.82
C LYS A 894 12.94 43.00 22.61
N ILE A 895 13.94 42.92 23.50
CA ILE A 895 14.98 41.88 23.47
C ILE A 895 14.31 40.49 23.61
N VAL A 896 14.79 39.53 22.81
CA VAL A 896 14.32 38.14 22.83
C VAL A 896 15.52 37.19 22.88
N THR A 897 15.46 36.21 23.79
CA THR A 897 16.54 35.23 24.04
C THR A 897 16.06 33.79 23.99
N SER A 898 14.74 33.56 23.94
CA SER A 898 14.16 32.24 23.79
C SER A 898 13.07 32.16 22.72
N PHE A 899 12.81 30.95 22.24
CA PHE A 899 11.77 30.73 21.24
C PHE A 899 10.41 31.21 21.72
N ARG A 900 10.08 30.99 23.00
CA ARG A 900 8.82 31.42 23.59
C ARG A 900 8.66 32.95 23.60
N GLU A 901 9.75 33.69 23.79
CA GLU A 901 9.72 35.15 23.74
C GLU A 901 9.48 35.65 22.31
N VAL A 902 10.11 35.01 21.32
CA VAL A 902 9.89 35.29 19.90
C VAL A 902 8.43 35.03 19.54
N GLU A 903 7.94 33.82 19.81
CA GLU A 903 6.58 33.38 19.49
C GLU A 903 5.53 34.37 20.01
N LYS A 904 5.64 34.83 21.26
CA LYS A 904 4.71 35.81 21.84
C LYS A 904 4.77 37.18 21.17
N CYS A 905 5.96 37.62 20.74
CA CYS A 905 6.10 38.91 20.07
C CYS A 905 5.63 38.87 18.61
N THR A 906 5.50 37.67 18.03
CA THR A 906 5.17 37.47 16.61
C THR A 906 3.70 37.10 16.36
N GLN A 907 2.84 37.08 17.39
CA GLN A 907 1.39 36.85 17.26
C GLN A 907 0.63 38.03 16.65
N LYS A 908 1.07 38.50 15.47
CA LYS A 908 0.46 39.59 14.69
C LYS A 908 0.98 39.58 13.24
N PRO A 909 0.31 40.22 12.26
CA PRO A 909 0.61 40.08 10.83
C PRO A 909 2.00 40.56 10.37
N GLU A 910 2.63 41.48 11.11
CA GLU A 910 3.91 42.07 10.75
C GLU A 910 4.67 42.48 12.01
N VAL A 911 5.99 42.29 11.98
CA VAL A 911 6.91 42.65 13.07
C VAL A 911 8.17 43.30 12.51
N GLN A 912 8.82 44.13 13.32
CA GLN A 912 10.17 44.63 13.03
C GLN A 912 11.20 43.82 13.82
N LEU A 913 12.10 43.13 13.12
CA LEU A 913 13.19 42.38 13.74
C LEU A 913 14.44 43.25 13.81
N THR A 914 15.11 43.28 14.97
CA THR A 914 16.50 43.72 15.08
C THR A 914 17.39 42.48 14.98
N ILE A 915 18.22 42.43 13.94
CA ILE A 915 19.15 41.33 13.69
C ILE A 915 20.59 41.83 13.60
N VAL A 916 21.54 40.94 13.85
CA VAL A 916 22.95 41.14 13.50
C VAL A 916 23.29 40.22 12.33
N ARG A 917 23.78 40.81 11.24
CA ARG A 917 24.22 40.12 10.03
C ARG A 917 25.58 40.65 9.63
N ASP A 918 26.56 39.77 9.44
CA ASP A 918 27.92 40.14 9.05
C ASP A 918 28.54 41.23 9.97
N GLY A 919 28.21 41.17 11.27
CA GLY A 919 28.65 42.13 12.29
C GLY A 919 27.97 43.49 12.29
N GLN A 920 26.92 43.69 11.49
CA GLN A 920 26.14 44.93 11.48
C GLN A 920 24.75 44.70 12.05
N GLU A 921 24.36 45.54 13.01
CA GLU A 921 22.97 45.59 13.49
C GLU A 921 22.08 46.26 12.43
N MET A 922 20.95 45.63 12.14
CA MET A 922 19.96 46.18 11.23
C MET A 922 18.54 45.83 11.65
N LYS A 923 17.62 46.71 11.24
CA LYS A 923 16.18 46.55 11.42
C LYS A 923 15.54 46.08 10.14
N VAL A 924 14.65 45.11 10.27
CA VAL A 924 14.09 44.42 9.13
C VAL A 924 12.62 44.12 9.39
N ASP A 925 11.74 44.65 8.54
CA ASP A 925 10.30 44.40 8.65
C ASP A 925 9.97 43.05 7.98
N VAL A 926 9.22 42.20 8.69
CA VAL A 926 8.89 40.85 8.25
C VAL A 926 7.40 40.59 8.47
N LYS A 927 6.73 40.17 7.41
CA LYS A 927 5.36 39.65 7.48
C LYS A 927 5.37 38.24 8.04
N THR A 928 4.54 38.00 9.05
CA THR A 928 4.37 36.68 9.65
C THR A 928 3.41 35.83 8.83
N LEU A 929 3.54 34.52 8.96
CA LEU A 929 2.69 33.53 8.33
C LEU A 929 1.46 33.27 9.21
N PHE A 930 0.27 33.48 8.66
CA PHE A 930 -0.98 33.05 9.30
C PHE A 930 -1.17 31.54 9.15
N MET A 931 -1.30 30.84 10.28
CA MET A 931 -1.13 29.39 10.29
C MET A 931 -2.37 28.58 9.85
N GLU A 932 -3.57 29.16 9.82
CA GLU A 932 -4.80 28.48 9.38
C GLU A 932 -4.68 27.92 7.94
N ARG A 933 -3.88 28.58 7.09
CA ARG A 933 -3.62 28.13 5.70
C ARG A 933 -2.88 26.79 5.57
N THR A 934 -2.53 26.14 6.69
CA THR A 934 -1.69 24.94 6.71
C THR A 934 -2.43 23.65 7.03
N GLU A 935 -3.71 23.73 7.42
CA GLU A 935 -4.53 22.56 7.71
C GLU A 935 -5.00 21.87 6.42
N ILE A 936 -5.11 20.53 6.46
CA ILE A 936 -5.74 19.81 5.36
C ILE A 936 -7.26 20.02 5.49
N ASN A 937 -7.84 20.66 4.49
CA ASN A 937 -9.29 20.79 4.35
C ASN A 937 -9.82 20.17 3.05
N ARG A 938 -8.92 19.71 2.17
CA ARG A 938 -9.28 19.14 0.87
C ARG A 938 -8.23 18.16 0.37
N ILE A 939 -8.67 17.00 -0.10
CA ILE A 939 -7.85 16.01 -0.80
C ILE A 939 -8.56 15.50 -2.05
N VAL A 940 -7.78 15.15 -3.07
CA VAL A 940 -8.30 14.66 -4.35
C VAL A 940 -7.72 13.29 -4.66
N PHE A 941 -8.59 12.37 -5.06
CA PHE A 941 -8.26 11.06 -5.61
C PHE A 941 -8.36 11.15 -7.12
N TRP A 942 -7.27 10.85 -7.83
CA TRP A 942 -7.27 10.89 -9.30
C TRP A 942 -6.32 9.83 -9.85
N GLN A 943 -6.85 8.87 -10.62
CA GLN A 943 -6.06 7.86 -11.33
C GLN A 943 -5.12 7.04 -10.42
N GLY A 944 -5.49 6.91 -9.14
CA GLY A 944 -4.70 6.27 -8.09
C GLY A 944 -3.68 7.16 -7.38
N LEU A 945 -3.65 8.46 -7.66
CA LEU A 945 -2.95 9.45 -6.85
C LEU A 945 -3.86 9.97 -5.74
N LEU A 946 -3.30 10.16 -4.56
CA LEU A 946 -3.86 10.98 -3.49
C LEU A 946 -3.12 12.32 -3.47
N LEU A 947 -3.86 13.39 -3.74
CA LEU A 947 -3.35 14.73 -3.97
C LEU A 947 -3.83 15.68 -2.87
N GLN A 948 -2.97 16.63 -2.49
CA GLN A 948 -3.27 17.68 -1.53
C GLN A 948 -2.47 18.95 -1.84
N ALA A 949 -2.80 20.06 -1.19
CA ALA A 949 -1.91 21.21 -1.15
C ALA A 949 -0.57 20.83 -0.48
N PRO A 950 0.57 21.42 -0.91
CA PRO A 950 1.85 21.19 -0.26
C PRO A 950 1.76 21.41 1.26
N PRO A 951 2.10 20.42 2.09
CA PRO A 951 1.97 20.54 3.54
C PRO A 951 3.04 21.48 4.10
N LEU A 952 2.78 22.08 5.27
CA LEU A 952 3.73 22.97 5.94
C LEU A 952 5.13 22.34 6.13
N SER A 953 5.20 21.04 6.38
CA SER A 953 6.47 20.31 6.53
C SER A 953 7.36 20.40 5.29
N VAL A 954 6.77 20.46 4.08
CA VAL A 954 7.52 20.62 2.83
C VAL A 954 8.10 22.03 2.73
N SER A 955 7.32 23.05 3.11
CA SER A 955 7.82 24.43 3.19
C SER A 955 8.92 24.59 4.23
N ALA A 956 8.68 24.11 5.44
CA ALA A 956 9.61 24.25 6.54
C ALA A 956 10.92 23.48 6.31
N GLN A 957 10.89 22.29 5.71
CA GLN A 957 12.04 21.38 5.67
C GLN A 957 12.73 21.28 4.31
N ARG A 958 12.12 21.78 3.23
CA ARG A 958 12.68 21.73 1.87
C ARG A 958 12.69 23.08 1.16
N SER A 959 12.31 24.16 1.86
CA SER A 959 12.28 25.53 1.31
C SER A 959 11.42 25.65 0.04
N ILE A 960 10.33 24.89 -0.01
CA ILE A 960 9.35 24.86 -1.11
C ILE A 960 8.11 25.70 -0.74
N SER A 961 7.55 26.49 -1.65
CA SER A 961 6.34 27.27 -1.34
C SER A 961 5.11 26.39 -1.11
N LEU A 962 4.17 26.83 -0.27
CA LEU A 962 2.85 26.20 -0.13
C LEU A 962 2.01 26.30 -1.41
N GLU A 963 2.38 27.21 -2.32
CA GLU A 963 1.73 27.44 -3.62
C GLU A 963 2.49 26.76 -4.78
N ASP A 964 3.51 25.95 -4.49
CA ASP A 964 4.35 25.29 -5.51
C ASP A 964 3.70 24.00 -6.05
N GLY A 965 2.60 24.16 -6.78
CA GLY A 965 1.87 23.05 -7.42
C GLY A 965 1.09 22.17 -6.44
N ILE A 966 0.70 20.98 -6.89
CA ILE A 966 -0.09 20.02 -6.07
C ILE A 966 0.78 18.86 -5.60
N TYR A 967 0.78 18.61 -4.30
CA TYR A 967 1.61 17.58 -3.68
C TYR A 967 0.99 16.18 -3.83
N VAL A 968 1.82 15.23 -4.27
CA VAL A 968 1.46 13.81 -4.36
C VAL A 968 1.76 13.13 -3.02
N SER A 969 0.73 12.89 -2.21
CA SER A 969 0.86 12.24 -0.90
C SER A 969 1.04 10.73 -1.01
N CYS A 970 0.22 10.08 -1.83
CA CYS A 970 0.21 8.63 -1.98
C CYS A 970 -0.08 8.24 -3.43
N ARG A 971 0.32 7.01 -3.77
CA ARG A 971 0.10 6.38 -5.06
C ARG A 971 -0.33 4.94 -4.83
N TYR A 972 -1.59 4.62 -5.14
CA TYR A 972 -2.17 3.32 -4.91
C TYR A 972 -1.71 2.30 -5.95
N SER A 973 -1.32 1.12 -5.50
CA SER A 973 -0.95 -0.01 -6.37
C SER A 973 -2.11 -0.42 -7.28
N GLY A 974 -1.79 -0.92 -8.49
CA GLY A 974 -2.84 -1.34 -9.43
C GLY A 974 -3.51 -0.19 -10.19
N SER A 975 -3.02 1.03 -10.01
CA SER A 975 -3.51 2.21 -10.72
C SER A 975 -2.66 2.56 -11.95
N PRO A 976 -3.21 3.35 -12.90
CA PRO A 976 -2.42 3.93 -13.98
C PRO A 976 -1.26 4.78 -13.45
N ALA A 977 -1.48 5.52 -12.37
CA ALA A 977 -0.45 6.34 -11.77
C ALA A 977 0.69 5.52 -11.17
N ALA A 978 0.43 4.35 -10.58
CA ALA A 978 1.49 3.49 -10.07
C ALA A 978 2.48 3.04 -11.17
N ARG A 979 1.98 2.87 -12.40
CA ARG A 979 2.79 2.52 -13.57
C ARG A 979 3.55 3.71 -14.16
N TYR A 980 2.87 4.83 -14.40
CA TYR A 980 3.44 5.96 -15.15
C TYR A 980 3.36 7.32 -14.46
N GLY A 981 2.55 7.43 -13.43
CA GLY A 981 2.30 8.68 -12.73
C GLY A 981 3.46 9.15 -11.86
N PRO A 982 3.41 10.42 -11.43
CA PRO A 982 4.40 11.01 -10.54
C PRO A 982 4.55 10.20 -9.24
N PRO A 983 5.78 10.02 -8.72
CA PRO A 983 6.00 9.32 -7.46
C PRO A 983 5.53 10.17 -6.27
N PRO A 984 5.23 9.56 -5.11
CA PRO A 984 4.98 10.31 -3.87
C PRO A 984 6.08 11.33 -3.56
N THR A 985 5.73 12.41 -2.87
CA THR A 985 6.57 13.58 -2.54
C THR A 985 6.89 14.55 -3.67
N SER A 986 6.47 14.24 -4.90
CA SER A 986 6.57 15.18 -6.02
C SER A 986 5.41 16.19 -6.02
N ARG A 987 5.58 17.26 -6.79
CA ARG A 987 4.59 18.33 -6.94
C ARG A 987 4.22 18.47 -8.42
N ILE A 988 2.94 18.31 -8.75
CA ILE A 988 2.42 18.49 -10.11
C ILE A 988 2.41 19.98 -10.42
N GLN A 989 3.10 20.36 -11.49
CA GLN A 989 3.30 21.74 -11.92
C GLN A 989 2.47 22.08 -13.16
N GLU A 990 2.32 21.12 -14.09
CA GLU A 990 1.58 21.33 -15.33
C GLU A 990 0.88 20.04 -15.76
N ILE A 991 -0.31 20.17 -16.35
CA ILE A 991 -1.02 19.10 -17.07
C ILE A 991 -1.30 19.57 -18.50
N ASP A 992 -0.78 18.83 -19.48
CA ASP A 992 -0.86 19.16 -20.91
C ASP A 992 -0.39 20.58 -21.26
N GLY A 993 0.54 21.13 -20.48
CA GLY A 993 1.07 22.49 -20.63
C GLY A 993 0.22 23.57 -19.95
N VAL A 994 -0.90 23.22 -19.31
CA VAL A 994 -1.64 24.12 -18.42
C VAL A 994 -0.97 24.12 -17.06
N LYS A 995 -0.58 25.30 -16.57
CA LYS A 995 0.05 25.48 -15.27
C LYS A 995 -0.95 25.19 -14.15
N ILE A 996 -0.50 24.44 -13.15
CA ILE A 996 -1.27 24.06 -11.96
C ILE A 996 -0.66 24.72 -10.74
N THR A 997 -1.43 25.58 -10.07
CA THR A 997 -1.02 26.24 -8.81
C THR A 997 -1.94 25.92 -7.64
N SER A 998 -3.16 25.47 -7.93
CA SER A 998 -4.17 25.10 -6.93
C SER A 998 -4.87 23.79 -7.29
N ILE A 999 -5.56 23.19 -6.32
CA ILE A 999 -6.44 22.03 -6.56
C ILE A 999 -7.56 22.38 -7.55
N ASP A 1000 -8.07 23.62 -7.53
CA ASP A 1000 -9.12 24.04 -8.45
C ASP A 1000 -8.64 24.08 -9.90
N ASP A 1001 -7.44 24.62 -10.15
CA ASP A 1001 -6.82 24.62 -11.48
C ASP A 1001 -6.70 23.19 -12.03
N PHE A 1002 -6.27 22.26 -11.16
CA PHE A 1002 -6.12 20.86 -11.53
C PHE A 1002 -7.45 20.21 -11.87
N LEU A 1003 -8.47 20.42 -11.03
CA LEU A 1003 -9.80 19.83 -11.24
C LEU A 1003 -10.46 20.36 -12.51
N GLU A 1004 -10.29 21.64 -12.82
CA GLU A 1004 -10.77 22.23 -14.08
C GLU A 1004 -10.15 21.52 -15.30
N VAL A 1005 -8.83 21.28 -15.27
CA VAL A 1005 -8.12 20.62 -16.38
C VAL A 1005 -8.52 19.15 -16.52
N VAL A 1006 -8.62 18.39 -15.42
CA VAL A 1006 -8.91 16.95 -15.51
C VAL A 1006 -10.38 16.64 -15.80
N LYS A 1007 -11.32 17.52 -15.42
CA LYS A 1007 -12.75 17.39 -15.76
C LYS A 1007 -13.01 17.44 -17.27
N ALA A 1008 -12.16 18.12 -18.02
CA ALA A 1008 -12.27 18.23 -19.47
C ALA A 1008 -11.77 16.99 -20.24
N LYS A 1009 -11.28 15.95 -19.55
CA LYS A 1009 -10.66 14.76 -20.15
C LYS A 1009 -11.62 13.57 -20.17
N SER A 1010 -11.51 12.75 -21.20
CA SER A 1010 -12.31 11.53 -21.39
C SER A 1010 -11.54 10.27 -20.98
N ALA A 1011 -12.26 9.15 -20.83
CA ALA A 1011 -11.63 7.85 -20.61
C ALA A 1011 -10.69 7.48 -21.77
N ASN A 1012 -9.56 6.83 -21.45
CA ASN A 1012 -8.47 6.47 -22.38
C ASN A 1012 -7.65 7.65 -22.96
N ASP A 1013 -7.95 8.90 -22.63
CA ASP A 1013 -7.06 10.01 -22.97
C ASP A 1013 -5.69 9.81 -22.31
N SER A 1014 -4.64 10.26 -22.98
CA SER A 1014 -3.31 10.38 -22.40
C SER A 1014 -3.05 11.83 -22.00
N VAL A 1015 -2.59 12.04 -20.77
CA VAL A 1015 -2.19 13.37 -20.28
C VAL A 1015 -0.68 13.42 -20.04
N ARG A 1016 -0.06 14.56 -20.34
CA ARG A 1016 1.33 14.86 -19.97
C ARG A 1016 1.35 15.58 -18.64
N ILE A 1017 2.08 15.03 -17.67
CA ILE A 1017 2.19 15.56 -16.32
C ILE A 1017 3.62 16.03 -16.12
N LYS A 1018 3.83 17.34 -16.00
CA LYS A 1018 5.10 17.89 -15.53
C LYS A 1018 5.06 17.99 -14.02
N TYR A 1019 6.08 17.45 -13.36
CA TYR A 1019 6.17 17.46 -11.91
C TYR A 1019 7.61 17.72 -11.46
N THR A 1020 7.75 18.31 -10.28
CA THR A 1020 9.05 18.62 -9.68
C THR A 1020 9.24 17.75 -8.44
N ASP A 1021 10.37 17.06 -8.34
CA ASP A 1021 10.70 16.27 -7.14
C ASP A 1021 11.20 17.16 -5.98
N LEU A 1022 11.47 16.57 -4.81
CA LEU A 1022 11.96 17.32 -3.64
C LEU A 1022 13.37 17.90 -3.84
N SER A 1023 14.12 17.49 -4.86
CA SER A 1023 15.43 18.06 -5.19
C SER A 1023 15.33 19.28 -6.11
N GLY A 1024 14.12 19.66 -6.53
CA GLY A 1024 13.90 20.75 -7.48
C GLY A 1024 14.09 20.32 -8.94
N LYS A 1025 14.21 19.01 -9.22
CA LYS A 1025 14.36 18.52 -10.58
C LYS A 1025 13.00 18.30 -11.23
N ASP A 1026 12.77 18.99 -12.34
CA ASP A 1026 11.60 18.79 -13.19
C ASP A 1026 11.69 17.46 -13.94
N ARG A 1027 10.54 16.80 -14.05
CA ARG A 1027 10.33 15.58 -14.80
C ARG A 1027 9.01 15.68 -15.55
N LEU A 1028 8.90 14.89 -16.60
CA LEU A 1028 7.70 14.73 -17.39
C LEU A 1028 7.33 13.25 -17.38
N SER A 1029 6.06 12.96 -17.12
CA SER A 1029 5.50 11.64 -17.38
C SER A 1029 4.22 11.75 -18.20
N THR A 1030 3.81 10.63 -18.79
CA THR A 1030 2.52 10.48 -19.48
C THR A 1030 1.66 9.54 -18.67
N LEU A 1031 0.35 9.78 -18.60
CA LEU A 1031 -0.57 8.90 -17.91
C LEU A 1031 -1.81 8.69 -18.78
N LYS A 1032 -2.15 7.42 -19.04
CA LYS A 1032 -3.40 7.04 -19.69
C LYS A 1032 -4.51 6.95 -18.64
N LEU A 1033 -5.64 7.62 -18.88
CA LEU A 1033 -6.74 7.71 -17.92
C LEU A 1033 -7.61 6.44 -17.93
N GLU A 1034 -7.87 5.88 -16.75
CA GLU A 1034 -8.80 4.78 -16.51
C GLU A 1034 -9.80 5.15 -15.39
N PRO A 1035 -10.76 6.05 -15.67
CA PRO A 1035 -11.71 6.56 -14.68
C PRO A 1035 -12.72 5.52 -14.19
N LYS A 1036 -12.87 4.37 -14.86
CA LYS A 1036 -13.84 3.34 -14.46
C LYS A 1036 -13.48 2.72 -13.10
N TYR A 1037 -12.20 2.40 -12.90
CA TYR A 1037 -11.72 1.84 -11.63
C TYR A 1037 -11.10 2.90 -10.72
N TRP A 1038 -10.64 4.01 -11.29
CA TRP A 1038 -10.00 5.11 -10.56
C TRP A 1038 -10.70 6.46 -10.84
N PRO A 1039 -11.99 6.60 -10.49
CA PRO A 1039 -12.73 7.82 -10.73
C PRO A 1039 -12.14 9.00 -9.94
N THR A 1040 -12.31 10.20 -10.49
CA THR A 1040 -11.94 11.43 -9.79
C THR A 1040 -12.93 11.67 -8.65
N ASN A 1041 -12.42 11.80 -7.43
CA ASN A 1041 -13.23 12.15 -6.27
C ASN A 1041 -12.47 13.15 -5.41
N GLU A 1042 -13.19 13.94 -4.62
CA GLU A 1042 -12.59 14.77 -3.58
C GLU A 1042 -13.24 14.51 -2.22
N LEU A 1043 -12.47 14.75 -1.16
CA LEU A 1043 -12.98 14.93 0.19
C LEU A 1043 -12.74 16.37 0.60
N VAL A 1044 -13.78 17.03 1.09
CA VAL A 1044 -13.73 18.43 1.53
C VAL A 1044 -14.23 18.52 2.97
N HIS A 1045 -13.50 19.23 3.82
CA HIS A 1045 -13.86 19.48 5.20
C HIS A 1045 -14.70 20.76 5.27
N GLU A 1046 -15.99 20.63 5.59
CA GLU A 1046 -16.95 21.74 5.67
C GLU A 1046 -17.81 21.58 6.92
N ASN A 1047 -17.99 22.67 7.69
CA ASN A 1047 -18.79 22.68 8.92
C ASN A 1047 -18.37 21.65 9.98
N GLY A 1048 -17.08 21.31 10.04
CA GLY A 1048 -16.52 20.35 11.02
C GLY A 1048 -16.65 18.88 10.61
N GLU A 1049 -17.11 18.60 9.39
CA GLU A 1049 -17.28 17.25 8.86
C GLU A 1049 -16.63 17.10 7.48
N TRP A 1050 -16.17 15.88 7.17
CA TRP A 1050 -15.62 15.54 5.87
C TRP A 1050 -16.71 15.01 4.95
N HIS A 1051 -16.82 15.61 3.75
CA HIS A 1051 -17.81 15.27 2.74
C HIS A 1051 -17.12 14.75 1.49
N ARG A 1052 -17.61 13.61 0.98
CA ARG A 1052 -17.12 13.03 -0.28
C ARG A 1052 -17.93 13.53 -1.46
N ARG A 1053 -17.24 13.94 -2.52
CA ARG A 1053 -17.86 14.40 -3.78
C ARG A 1053 -17.24 13.65 -4.95
N SER A 1054 -18.10 13.13 -5.82
CA SER A 1054 -17.67 12.61 -7.12
C SER A 1054 -17.64 13.75 -8.13
N ILE A 1055 -16.64 13.75 -9.00
CA ILE A 1055 -16.31 14.87 -9.90
C ILE A 1055 -16.57 14.49 -11.36
#